data_AF-A0A522FSP7-F1
#
_entry.id   AF-A0A522FSP7-F1
#
_cell.length_a   1.000
_cell.length_b   1.000
_cell.length_c   1.000
_cell.angle_alpha   90.00
_cell.angle_beta   90.00
_cell.angle_gamma   90.00
#
_symmetry.space_group_name_H-M   'P 1'
#
loop_
_entity.id
_entity.type
_entity.pdbx_description
1 polymer ?
#
loop_
_entity_poly.entity_id
_entity_poly.type
_entity_poly.pdbx_seq_one_letter_code
_entity_poly.pdbx_strand_id
1 'polypeptide(L)'
;MFSKLFPFLKWFKSYNKNNLKNDIISGLTVSLILIPQSMAYAQLAGLPAYYGLYASFLPPLIAALFGSSFQLSTGPVAVVSLMTAATLEPIATAGTQGFIEYAIVLALVVGIFQLGLGILRLGLIVNFMSHPVVIGFTNAAAIIIATTQLTKLFGIYVDDAEHYYETIYLIIKSIFEYIQPETFYMGIGSILIMILLKKYSPKLPNVLIAVVITSIISRFIGFEHNYNATIEQIKSEDYQRTIKEYNREVKLISQNIEERATIGDKLDAMRDATTNFQKLLDMEYYDELLGYRIGSERKETRTIREKLRKYKFSSVVQSDGKLVFYEKGKVPDSLNSENRTWTMRVTNLPLNENKLSMKGGGGVVGDIPRGLPEFTIPHFHLKTFFKLFPYAIIISLLGFMEAISIAKAIAAKTGQKIDPNQELIGQGLANIAGAFGKSFPVSGSFSRSAVNYQAGATTGISMVISSLFVVMTLYFLTPLLYHLPKSVLSAIIIVAVIGLINLSSFKNIMTAKWYDGLTAWITFFGTLYFAPHLDKGIVLGVVISVLIFLYKSMRPKVACLSMSQDFSLKPAKDFRLKECSHIAAIRFDGTLFFANASYLEDKVLEIISKKPKLKHIIIMSSGINDIDASGAESLELLIKRMHSAGYGMSFCGLNEKVTRVLIKTKIIDLIGSENIYPIEEEALETIFFKTHTAGSTEAYACPLMNYIPNENSKKEDIKKSKLEKHFDKIEPHLLILTPTIGTEDIRKEFEDKKKKKK
;
A
#
# COMPACT_ATOMS: atom_id res chain seq x y z
N MET A 1 4.93 -15.24 30.47
CA MET A 1 3.71 -14.45 30.17
C MET A 1 3.99 -12.95 30.17
N PHE A 2 4.61 -12.39 31.21
CA PHE A 2 4.97 -10.97 31.31
C PHE A 2 5.76 -10.38 30.12
N SER A 3 6.73 -11.12 29.57
CA SER A 3 7.53 -10.68 28.41
C SER A 3 6.79 -10.68 27.06
N LYS A 4 5.56 -11.22 27.02
CA LYS A 4 4.63 -11.07 25.88
C LYS A 4 3.76 -9.81 26.06
N LEU A 5 3.30 -9.52 27.28
CA LEU A 5 2.50 -8.34 27.56
C LEU A 5 3.31 -7.04 27.50
N PHE A 6 4.56 -7.09 27.98
CA PHE A 6 5.50 -5.97 27.99
C PHE A 6 6.80 -6.33 27.26
N PRO A 7 6.83 -6.25 25.92
CA PRO A 7 8.00 -6.60 25.12
C PRO A 7 9.24 -5.78 25.45
N PHE A 8 9.07 -4.51 25.84
CA PHE A 8 10.17 -3.60 26.18
C PHE A 8 11.08 -4.10 27.33
N LEU A 9 10.57 -4.97 28.21
CA LEU A 9 11.38 -5.58 29.27
C LEU A 9 12.53 -6.44 28.72
N LYS A 10 12.45 -6.88 27.46
CA LYS A 10 13.54 -7.61 26.80
C LYS A 10 14.76 -6.75 26.50
N TRP A 11 14.60 -5.42 26.40
CA TRP A 11 15.70 -4.50 26.08
C TRP A 11 16.80 -4.53 27.13
N PHE A 12 16.41 -4.68 28.40
CA PHE A 12 17.32 -4.57 29.55
C PHE A 12 18.17 -5.82 29.81
N LYS A 13 17.86 -6.97 29.18
CA LYS A 13 18.55 -8.25 29.47
C LYS A 13 20.04 -8.26 29.10
N SER A 14 20.45 -7.44 28.14
CA SER A 14 21.83 -7.35 27.65
C SER A 14 22.21 -5.92 27.31
N TYR A 15 21.69 -4.95 28.09
CA TYR A 15 21.86 -3.53 27.82
C TYR A 15 23.16 -2.98 28.44
N ASN A 16 24.02 -2.39 27.61
CA ASN A 16 25.27 -1.78 28.05
C ASN A 16 25.36 -0.29 27.66
N LYS A 17 26.42 0.38 28.11
CA LYS A 17 26.65 1.81 27.82
C LYS A 17 26.80 2.12 26.32
N ASN A 18 27.31 1.19 25.53
CA ASN A 18 27.46 1.35 24.08
C ASN A 18 26.09 1.27 23.37
N ASN A 19 25.21 0.35 23.79
CA ASN A 19 23.82 0.30 23.33
C ASN A 19 23.09 1.62 23.60
N LEU A 20 23.23 2.16 24.82
CA LEU A 20 22.64 3.45 25.18
C LEU A 20 23.14 4.59 24.29
N LYS A 21 24.46 4.66 24.07
CA LYS A 21 25.05 5.67 23.17
C LYS A 21 24.48 5.56 21.76
N ASN A 22 24.41 4.35 21.21
CA ASN A 22 23.89 4.11 19.86
C ASN A 22 22.40 4.44 19.76
N ASP A 23 21.59 4.05 20.75
CA ASP A 23 20.16 4.34 20.78
C ASP A 23 19.88 5.85 20.91
N ILE A 24 20.67 6.58 21.72
CA ILE A 24 20.57 8.05 21.82
C ILE A 24 20.91 8.71 20.49
N ILE A 25 22.04 8.35 19.87
CA ILE A 25 22.46 8.91 18.57
C ILE A 25 21.41 8.60 17.50
N SER A 26 20.91 7.38 17.48
CA SER A 26 19.88 6.96 16.52
C SER A 26 18.56 7.70 16.74
N GLY A 27 18.10 7.79 17.98
CA GLY A 27 16.87 8.50 18.34
C GLY A 27 16.92 9.98 18.00
N LEU A 28 18.04 10.64 18.28
CA LEU A 28 18.29 12.02 17.87
C LEU A 28 18.29 12.14 16.34
N THR A 29 19.08 11.32 15.64
CA THR A 29 19.16 11.35 14.16
C THR A 29 17.79 11.18 13.51
N VAL A 30 16.99 10.22 14.00
CA VAL A 30 15.62 9.99 13.52
C VAL A 30 14.71 11.17 13.84
N SER A 31 14.78 11.74 15.05
CA SER A 31 13.93 12.87 15.44
C SER A 31 14.14 14.11 14.56
N LEU A 32 15.39 14.38 14.17
CA LEU A 32 15.76 15.50 13.30
C LEU A 32 15.12 15.39 11.90
N ILE A 33 14.89 14.16 11.42
CA ILE A 33 14.20 13.90 10.15
C ILE A 33 12.68 13.83 10.37
N LEU A 34 12.25 13.24 11.49
CA LEU A 34 10.85 13.00 11.85
C LEU A 34 10.05 14.30 11.95
N ILE A 35 10.59 15.34 12.59
CA ILE A 35 9.91 16.62 12.84
C ILE A 35 9.41 17.26 11.53
N PRO A 36 10.29 17.64 10.59
CA PRO A 36 9.86 18.34 9.38
C PRO A 36 9.04 17.44 8.44
N GLN A 37 9.36 16.14 8.35
CA GLN A 37 8.57 15.21 7.55
C GLN A 37 7.14 15.06 8.07
N SER A 38 6.98 14.96 9.40
CA SER A 38 5.66 14.76 9.98
C SER A 38 4.79 16.00 9.86
N MET A 39 5.38 17.20 9.94
CA MET A 39 4.69 18.46 9.62
C MET A 39 4.19 18.48 8.17
N ALA A 40 5.01 18.00 7.24
CA ALA A 40 4.61 17.92 5.84
C ALA A 40 3.47 16.90 5.65
N TYR A 41 3.57 15.73 6.26
CA TYR A 41 2.53 14.69 6.19
C TYR A 41 1.21 15.10 6.85
N ALA A 42 1.23 15.88 7.92
CA ALA A 42 -0.01 16.45 8.47
C ALA A 42 -0.73 17.36 7.46
N GLN A 43 0.02 18.18 6.72
CA GLN A 43 -0.57 18.99 5.64
C GLN A 43 -1.09 18.13 4.48
N LEU A 44 -0.49 16.97 4.25
CA LEU A 44 -0.97 16.00 3.26
C LEU A 44 -2.28 15.36 3.74
N ALA A 45 -2.42 15.12 5.05
CA ALA A 45 -3.67 14.67 5.68
C ALA A 45 -4.76 15.76 5.77
N GLY A 46 -4.57 16.95 5.20
CA GLY A 46 -5.52 18.05 5.29
C GLY A 46 -5.55 18.77 6.64
N LEU A 47 -4.58 18.50 7.52
CA LEU A 47 -4.48 19.05 8.86
C LEU A 47 -3.44 20.19 8.94
N PRO A 48 -3.53 21.09 9.94
CA PRO A 48 -2.46 22.02 10.25
C PRO A 48 -1.13 21.29 10.50
N ALA A 49 -0.02 21.90 10.09
CA ALA A 49 1.30 21.25 10.11
C ALA A 49 1.71 20.74 11.51
N TYR A 50 1.33 21.44 12.58
CA TYR A 50 1.69 21.06 13.94
C TYR A 50 1.05 19.75 14.42
N TYR A 51 -0.06 19.30 13.81
CA TYR A 51 -0.63 17.97 14.10
C TYR A 51 0.34 16.84 13.77
N GLY A 52 1.31 17.10 12.87
CA GLY A 52 2.40 16.18 12.60
C GLY A 52 3.30 15.94 13.81
N LEU A 53 3.52 16.98 14.62
CA LEU A 53 4.30 16.89 15.85
C LEU A 53 3.54 16.09 16.92
N TYR A 54 2.23 16.30 17.02
CA TYR A 54 1.37 15.51 17.93
C TYR A 54 1.39 14.03 17.57
N ALA A 55 1.27 13.72 16.28
CA ALA A 55 1.37 12.36 15.76
C ALA A 55 2.78 11.75 15.87
N SER A 56 3.80 12.56 16.13
CA SER A 56 5.19 12.13 16.34
C SER A 56 5.60 12.05 17.81
N PHE A 57 4.66 12.25 18.73
CA PHE A 57 4.91 12.24 20.16
C PHE A 57 4.50 10.91 20.81
N LEU A 58 3.21 10.72 21.13
CA LEU A 58 2.74 9.51 21.82
C LEU A 58 2.79 8.25 20.96
N PRO A 59 2.37 8.27 19.68
CA PRO A 59 2.32 7.04 18.92
C PRO A 59 3.68 6.34 18.75
N PRO A 60 4.79 7.03 18.42
CA PRO A 60 6.10 6.38 18.29
C PRO A 60 6.58 5.77 19.61
N LEU A 61 6.34 6.45 20.74
CA LEU A 61 6.67 5.97 22.08
C LEU A 61 5.94 4.66 22.41
N ILE A 62 4.61 4.65 22.24
CA ILE A 62 3.77 3.50 22.59
C ILE A 62 4.03 2.33 21.63
N ALA A 63 4.19 2.60 20.33
CA ALA A 63 4.51 1.58 19.35
C ALA A 63 5.85 0.90 19.68
N ALA A 64 6.86 1.65 20.10
CA ALA A 64 8.14 1.08 20.50
C ALA A 64 8.00 0.19 21.75
N LEU A 65 7.25 0.63 22.77
CA LEU A 65 7.10 -0.12 24.02
C LEU A 65 6.36 -1.45 23.85
N PHE A 66 5.31 -1.47 23.04
CA PHE A 66 4.42 -2.63 22.89
C PHE A 66 4.62 -3.41 21.59
N GLY A 67 5.36 -2.87 20.63
CA GLY A 67 5.71 -3.53 19.39
C GLY A 67 6.73 -4.65 19.55
N SER A 68 6.86 -5.46 18.51
CA SER A 68 7.83 -6.57 18.46
C SER A 68 9.18 -6.14 17.88
N SER A 69 9.19 -5.12 17.01
CA SER A 69 10.38 -4.60 16.33
C SER A 69 11.12 -3.56 17.18
N PHE A 70 12.46 -3.59 17.15
CA PHE A 70 13.27 -2.61 17.89
C PHE A 70 13.63 -1.37 17.08
N GLN A 71 13.74 -1.49 15.75
CA GLN A 71 14.19 -0.41 14.87
C GLN A 71 13.05 0.27 14.09
N LEU A 72 11.84 -0.31 14.10
CA LEU A 72 10.71 0.27 13.38
C LEU A 72 10.34 1.65 13.96
N SER A 73 10.40 2.67 13.11
CA SER A 73 10.03 4.04 13.44
C SER A 73 8.59 4.32 13.03
N THR A 74 7.71 4.35 14.03
CA THR A 74 6.29 4.69 13.88
C THR A 74 6.09 6.22 13.86
N GLY A 75 5.07 6.70 13.16
CA GLY A 75 4.69 8.11 13.07
C GLY A 75 3.93 8.40 11.77
N PRO A 76 3.66 9.66 11.41
CA PRO A 76 2.98 9.98 10.15
C PRO A 76 3.74 9.44 8.94
N VAL A 77 3.00 8.89 7.98
CA VAL A 77 3.53 8.41 6.69
C VAL A 77 2.68 8.94 5.55
N ALA A 78 3.29 9.10 4.38
CA ALA A 78 2.68 9.79 3.24
C ALA A 78 1.37 9.14 2.79
N VAL A 79 1.35 7.80 2.66
CA VAL A 79 0.20 7.03 2.20
C VAL A 79 -0.97 7.13 3.18
N VAL A 80 -0.74 6.84 4.47
CA VAL A 80 -1.77 6.93 5.51
C VAL A 80 -2.32 8.36 5.65
N SER A 81 -1.45 9.36 5.48
CA SER A 81 -1.87 10.76 5.48
C SER A 81 -2.77 11.08 4.29
N LEU A 82 -2.43 10.62 3.09
CA LEU A 82 -3.25 10.82 1.89
C LEU A 82 -4.61 10.16 2.05
N MET A 83 -4.62 8.92 2.55
CA MET A 83 -5.85 8.18 2.79
C MET A 83 -6.72 8.82 3.86
N THR A 84 -6.12 9.41 4.89
CA THR A 84 -6.86 10.19 5.90
C THR A 84 -7.57 11.36 5.24
N ALA A 85 -6.89 12.13 4.38
CA ALA A 85 -7.53 13.22 3.65
C ALA A 85 -8.65 12.74 2.71
N ALA A 86 -8.34 11.78 1.82
CA ALA A 86 -9.28 11.25 0.84
C ALA A 86 -10.52 10.60 1.45
N THR A 87 -10.39 10.02 2.65
CA THR A 87 -11.49 9.41 3.40
C THR A 87 -12.41 10.45 4.02
N LEU A 88 -11.84 11.54 4.54
CA LEU A 88 -12.57 12.52 5.34
C LEU A 88 -13.16 13.65 4.50
N GLU A 89 -12.54 13.99 3.37
CA GLU A 89 -12.98 15.07 2.49
C GLU A 89 -14.43 14.94 1.98
N PRO A 90 -14.96 13.73 1.67
CA PRO A 90 -16.36 13.58 1.30
C PRO A 90 -17.35 13.96 2.42
N ILE A 91 -16.93 13.85 3.68
CA ILE A 91 -17.79 13.99 4.86
C ILE A 91 -17.51 15.24 5.70
N ALA A 92 -16.36 15.88 5.51
CA ALA A 92 -15.95 17.09 6.21
C ALA A 92 -15.00 17.93 5.36
N THR A 93 -15.11 19.26 5.43
CA THR A 93 -14.22 20.16 4.69
C THR A 93 -12.86 20.27 5.37
N ALA A 94 -11.78 19.99 4.64
CA ALA A 94 -10.41 20.09 5.15
C ALA A 94 -10.11 21.45 5.80
N GLY A 95 -9.42 21.42 6.94
CA GLY A 95 -9.08 22.61 7.73
C GLY A 95 -10.18 23.14 8.65
N THR A 96 -11.40 22.57 8.62
CA THR A 96 -12.43 22.83 9.64
C THR A 96 -12.12 22.09 10.93
N GLN A 97 -12.71 22.54 12.05
CA GLN A 97 -12.62 21.83 13.32
C GLN A 97 -13.23 20.42 13.23
N GLY A 98 -14.38 20.26 12.56
CA GLY A 98 -15.01 18.95 12.35
C GLY A 98 -14.12 17.96 11.58
N PHE A 99 -13.38 18.43 10.55
CA PHE A 99 -12.43 17.57 9.84
C PHE A 99 -11.30 17.06 10.74
N ILE A 100 -10.77 17.93 11.61
CA ILE A 100 -9.74 17.58 12.59
C ILE A 100 -10.29 16.54 13.57
N GLU A 101 -11.50 16.74 14.09
CA GLU A 101 -12.15 15.81 15.01
C GLU A 101 -12.37 14.43 14.37
N TYR A 102 -12.84 14.38 13.13
CA TYR A 102 -12.97 13.12 12.40
C TYR A 102 -11.62 12.44 12.15
N ALA A 103 -10.54 13.18 11.92
CA ALA A 103 -9.20 12.59 11.77
C ALA A 103 -8.70 11.94 13.07
N ILE A 104 -9.00 12.57 14.22
CA ILE A 104 -8.67 12.01 15.54
C ILE A 104 -9.52 10.76 15.83
N VAL A 105 -10.82 10.81 15.53
CA VAL A 105 -11.70 9.63 15.68
C VAL A 105 -11.26 8.51 14.74
N LEU A 106 -10.88 8.81 13.50
CA LEU A 106 -10.36 7.82 12.56
C LEU A 106 -9.11 7.13 13.11
N ALA A 107 -8.20 7.87 13.76
CA ALA A 107 -7.04 7.30 14.45
C ALA A 107 -7.45 6.31 15.55
N LEU A 108 -8.47 6.66 16.33
CA LEU A 108 -9.03 5.78 17.36
C LEU A 108 -9.62 4.50 16.74
N VAL A 109 -10.42 4.60 15.69
CA VAL A 109 -11.05 3.43 15.02
C VAL A 109 -9.99 2.53 14.40
N VAL A 110 -8.98 3.10 13.71
CA VAL A 110 -7.83 2.36 13.18
C VAL A 110 -7.10 1.62 14.30
N GLY A 111 -6.86 2.29 15.43
CA GLY A 111 -6.18 1.72 16.58
C GLY A 111 -6.96 0.58 17.25
N ILE A 112 -8.28 0.75 17.45
CA ILE A 112 -9.17 -0.29 17.98
C ILE A 112 -9.17 -1.52 17.07
N PHE A 113 -9.27 -1.31 15.75
CA PHE A 113 -9.29 -2.41 14.79
C PHE A 113 -7.94 -3.16 14.75
N GLN A 114 -6.81 -2.45 14.73
CA GLN A 114 -5.46 -3.07 14.80
C GLN A 114 -5.25 -3.85 16.09
N LEU A 115 -5.64 -3.26 17.24
CA LEU A 115 -5.56 -3.92 18.54
C LEU A 115 -6.42 -5.19 18.56
N GLY A 116 -7.65 -5.13 18.03
CA GLY A 116 -8.54 -6.28 17.88
C GLY A 116 -7.91 -7.41 17.06
N LEU A 117 -7.34 -7.09 15.89
CA LEU A 117 -6.64 -8.08 15.06
C LEU A 117 -5.45 -8.72 15.80
N GLY A 118 -4.68 -7.92 16.55
CA GLY A 118 -3.55 -8.39 17.32
C GLY A 118 -3.95 -9.33 18.47
N ILE A 119 -4.98 -8.96 19.24
CA ILE A 119 -5.50 -9.76 20.36
C ILE A 119 -6.11 -11.08 19.87
N LEU A 120 -6.89 -11.03 18.79
CA LEU A 120 -7.51 -12.22 18.17
C LEU A 120 -6.50 -13.10 17.42
N ARG A 121 -5.21 -12.71 17.39
CA ARG A 121 -4.13 -13.38 16.67
C ARG A 121 -4.39 -13.52 15.16
N LEU A 122 -5.08 -12.54 14.61
CA LEU A 122 -5.44 -12.45 13.19
C LEU A 122 -4.36 -11.75 12.36
N GLY A 123 -3.12 -11.65 12.84
CA GLY A 123 -2.00 -11.09 12.08
C GLY A 123 -1.70 -11.83 10.77
N LEU A 124 -2.21 -13.05 10.60
CA LEU A 124 -2.18 -13.75 9.31
C LEU A 124 -3.07 -13.09 8.25
N ILE A 125 -4.16 -12.41 8.64
CA ILE A 125 -5.09 -11.73 7.71
C ILE A 125 -4.35 -10.70 6.85
N VAL A 126 -3.29 -10.11 7.39
CA VAL A 126 -2.47 -9.12 6.70
C VAL A 126 -1.74 -9.73 5.48
N ASN A 127 -1.46 -11.04 5.51
CA ASN A 127 -0.87 -11.74 4.36
C ASN A 127 -1.86 -11.96 3.20
N PHE A 128 -3.16 -11.67 3.37
CA PHE A 128 -4.12 -11.73 2.27
C PHE A 128 -3.97 -10.55 1.30
N MET A 129 -3.32 -9.45 1.72
CA MET A 129 -2.92 -8.40 0.80
C MET A 129 -1.70 -8.87 0.03
N SER A 130 -1.90 -9.21 -1.24
CA SER A 130 -0.82 -9.75 -2.06
C SER A 130 0.21 -8.68 -2.37
N HIS A 131 1.48 -9.06 -2.33
CA HIS A 131 2.61 -8.17 -2.62
C HIS A 131 2.47 -7.38 -3.94
N PRO A 132 1.94 -7.95 -5.05
CA PRO A 132 1.66 -7.19 -6.27
C PRO A 132 0.67 -6.03 -6.10
N VAL A 133 -0.40 -6.22 -5.31
CA VAL A 133 -1.41 -5.19 -5.04
C VAL A 133 -0.77 -4.02 -4.31
N VAL A 134 0.05 -4.30 -3.29
CA VAL A 134 0.81 -3.28 -2.56
C VAL A 134 1.66 -2.44 -3.49
N ILE A 135 2.45 -3.09 -4.34
CA ILE A 135 3.36 -2.40 -5.26
C ILE A 135 2.59 -1.56 -6.27
N GLY A 136 1.50 -2.10 -6.83
CA GLY A 136 0.63 -1.35 -7.72
C GLY A 136 0.10 -0.09 -7.05
N PHE A 137 -0.43 -0.23 -5.84
CA PHE A 137 -0.99 0.86 -5.07
C PHE A 137 0.06 1.90 -4.64
N THR A 138 1.19 1.48 -4.05
CA THR A 138 2.20 2.41 -3.52
C THR A 138 2.84 3.26 -4.61
N ASN A 139 3.08 2.70 -5.81
CA ASN A 139 3.58 3.46 -6.95
C ASN A 139 2.55 4.47 -7.47
N ALA A 140 1.27 4.09 -7.54
CA ALA A 140 0.19 5.02 -7.93
C ALA A 140 0.03 6.15 -6.91
N ALA A 141 -0.04 5.80 -5.62
CA ALA A 141 -0.09 6.76 -4.52
C ALA A 141 1.12 7.69 -4.53
N ALA A 142 2.32 7.18 -4.81
CA ALA A 142 3.53 7.99 -4.91
C ALA A 142 3.42 9.07 -6.01
N ILE A 143 2.89 8.71 -7.18
CA ILE A 143 2.65 9.69 -8.26
C ILE A 143 1.61 10.73 -7.84
N ILE A 144 0.50 10.31 -7.24
CA ILE A 144 -0.56 11.21 -6.76
C ILE A 144 -0.04 12.18 -5.70
N ILE A 145 0.77 11.69 -4.77
CA ILE A 145 1.37 12.54 -3.75
C ILE A 145 2.34 13.54 -4.38
N ALA A 146 3.20 13.09 -5.30
CA ALA A 146 4.19 13.96 -5.93
C ALA A 146 3.53 15.09 -6.75
N THR A 147 2.48 14.79 -7.52
CA THR A 147 1.76 15.78 -8.33
C THR A 147 0.98 16.78 -7.49
N THR A 148 0.29 16.31 -6.43
CA THR A 148 -0.46 17.20 -5.52
C THR A 148 0.47 18.19 -4.80
N GLN A 149 1.71 17.79 -4.51
CA GLN A 149 2.71 18.69 -3.93
C GLN A 149 3.23 19.76 -4.88
N LEU A 150 3.06 19.61 -6.20
CA LEU A 150 3.49 20.62 -7.16
C LEU A 150 2.76 21.96 -6.92
N THR A 151 1.49 21.92 -6.47
CA THR A 151 0.72 23.14 -6.19
C THR A 151 1.45 24.08 -5.23
N LYS A 152 1.84 23.57 -4.07
CA LYS A 152 2.58 24.30 -3.04
C LYS A 152 4.03 24.58 -3.43
N LEU A 153 4.65 23.72 -4.24
CA LEU A 153 6.01 23.93 -4.75
C LEU A 153 6.07 25.15 -5.69
N PHE A 154 5.08 25.31 -6.56
CA PHE A 154 4.95 26.43 -7.51
C PHE A 154 4.21 27.65 -6.93
N GLY A 155 3.69 27.56 -5.70
CA GLY A 155 2.95 28.63 -5.04
C GLY A 155 1.54 28.87 -5.60
N ILE A 156 0.98 27.89 -6.30
CA ILE A 156 -0.36 27.95 -6.90
C ILE A 156 -1.38 27.19 -6.04
N TYR A 157 -2.65 27.54 -6.18
CA TYR A 157 -3.77 26.81 -5.56
C TYR A 157 -4.67 26.26 -6.65
N VAL A 158 -4.88 24.94 -6.62
CA VAL A 158 -5.78 24.23 -7.52
C VAL A 158 -6.77 23.47 -6.66
N ASP A 159 -8.05 23.60 -6.99
CA ASP A 159 -9.10 22.83 -6.32
C ASP A 159 -9.15 21.43 -6.95
N ASP A 160 -9.33 20.40 -6.12
CA ASP A 160 -9.43 19.02 -6.59
C ASP A 160 -10.66 18.85 -7.50
N ALA A 161 -10.50 18.09 -8.58
CA ALA A 161 -11.58 17.75 -9.51
C ALA A 161 -12.20 16.39 -9.18
N GLU A 162 -13.33 16.08 -9.82
CA GLU A 162 -14.01 14.78 -9.67
C GLU A 162 -13.10 13.62 -10.08
N HIS A 163 -12.25 13.86 -11.09
CA HIS A 163 -11.24 12.92 -11.51
C HIS A 163 -9.83 13.50 -11.38
N TYR A 164 -8.89 12.62 -11.00
CA TYR A 164 -7.49 12.99 -10.82
C TYR A 164 -6.81 13.50 -12.10
N TYR A 165 -7.15 12.99 -13.29
CA TYR A 165 -6.56 13.47 -14.56
C TYR A 165 -6.93 14.94 -14.84
N GLU A 166 -8.12 15.37 -14.48
CA GLU A 166 -8.56 16.77 -14.60
C GLU A 166 -7.78 17.66 -13.64
N THR A 167 -7.54 17.18 -12.43
CA THR A 167 -6.71 17.87 -11.43
C THR A 167 -5.29 18.08 -11.96
N ILE A 168 -4.67 17.06 -12.57
CA ILE A 168 -3.35 17.21 -13.23
C ILE A 168 -3.40 18.27 -14.33
N TYR A 169 -4.39 18.23 -15.21
CA TYR A 169 -4.53 19.20 -16.29
C TYR A 169 -4.64 20.64 -15.75
N LEU A 170 -5.45 20.83 -14.70
CA LEU A 170 -5.60 22.13 -14.03
C LEU A 170 -4.30 22.59 -13.35
N ILE A 171 -3.54 21.67 -12.75
CA ILE A 171 -2.21 21.97 -12.20
C ILE A 171 -1.28 22.46 -13.31
N ILE A 172 -1.17 21.71 -14.40
CA ILE A 172 -0.29 22.07 -15.52
C ILE A 172 -0.68 23.44 -16.09
N LYS A 173 -1.96 23.67 -16.35
CA LYS A 173 -2.46 24.97 -16.82
C LYS A 173 -2.12 26.10 -15.84
N SER A 174 -2.34 25.88 -14.55
CA SER A 174 -2.10 26.88 -13.51
C SER A 174 -0.62 27.20 -13.30
N ILE A 175 0.28 26.23 -13.53
CA ILE A 175 1.73 26.45 -13.47
C ILE A 175 2.15 27.47 -14.55
N PHE A 176 1.63 27.35 -15.77
CA PHE A 176 1.96 28.28 -16.86
C PHE A 176 1.37 29.69 -16.67
N GLU A 177 0.23 29.82 -15.99
CA GLU A 177 -0.48 31.10 -15.83
C GLU A 177 -0.14 31.87 -14.52
N TYR A 178 0.13 31.17 -13.40
CA TYR A 178 0.13 31.78 -12.06
C TYR A 178 1.36 31.45 -11.19
N ILE A 179 2.45 30.95 -11.77
CA ILE A 179 3.68 30.64 -11.02
C ILE A 179 4.14 31.82 -10.16
N GLN A 180 4.43 31.55 -8.88
CA GLN A 180 5.07 32.50 -7.97
C GLN A 180 6.58 32.21 -7.91
N PRO A 181 7.44 33.05 -8.53
CA PRO A 181 8.86 32.76 -8.66
C PRO A 181 9.57 32.55 -7.31
N GLU A 182 9.22 33.35 -6.29
CA GLU A 182 9.83 33.30 -4.97
C GLU A 182 9.58 31.94 -4.30
N THR A 183 8.35 31.47 -4.36
CA THR A 183 7.95 30.16 -3.81
C THR A 183 8.61 29.02 -4.56
N PHE A 184 8.67 29.12 -5.89
CA PHE A 184 9.32 28.14 -6.77
C PHE A 184 10.81 27.98 -6.48
N TYR A 185 11.57 29.09 -6.46
CA TYR A 185 13.02 29.04 -6.20
C TYR A 185 13.32 28.53 -4.79
N MET A 186 12.52 28.89 -3.79
CA MET A 186 12.64 28.35 -2.44
C MET A 186 12.41 26.84 -2.40
N GLY A 187 11.38 26.36 -3.10
CA GLY A 187 11.06 24.94 -3.23
C GLY A 187 12.18 24.14 -3.91
N ILE A 188 12.56 24.52 -5.12
CA ILE A 188 13.62 23.85 -5.90
C ILE A 188 14.97 23.96 -5.19
N GLY A 189 15.29 25.11 -4.61
CA GLY A 189 16.51 25.30 -3.81
C GLY A 189 16.59 24.31 -2.65
N SER A 190 15.48 24.08 -1.94
CA SER A 190 15.43 23.09 -0.87
C SER A 190 15.63 21.64 -1.36
N ILE A 191 15.07 21.29 -2.53
CA ILE A 191 15.30 19.97 -3.17
C ILE A 191 16.78 19.80 -3.52
N LEU A 192 17.39 20.82 -4.13
CA LEU A 192 18.82 20.80 -4.49
C LEU A 192 19.69 20.63 -3.24
N ILE A 193 19.43 21.38 -2.17
CA ILE A 193 20.15 21.22 -0.89
C ILE A 193 20.03 19.79 -0.37
N MET A 194 18.82 19.22 -0.32
CA MET A 194 18.61 17.86 0.16
C MET A 194 19.33 16.79 -0.67
N ILE A 195 19.33 16.93 -2.00
CA ILE A 195 19.99 16.01 -2.93
C ILE A 195 21.51 16.13 -2.86
N LEU A 196 22.05 17.36 -2.88
CA LEU A 196 23.49 17.61 -2.81
C LEU A 196 24.05 17.12 -1.47
N LEU A 197 23.39 17.40 -0.35
CA LEU A 197 23.81 16.89 0.96
C LEU A 197 23.74 15.36 1.02
N LYS A 198 22.71 14.74 0.45
CA LYS A 198 22.63 13.27 0.36
C LYS A 198 23.79 12.68 -0.43
N LYS A 199 24.25 13.38 -1.47
CA LYS A 199 25.35 12.94 -2.33
C LYS A 199 26.73 13.14 -1.69
N TYR A 200 26.99 14.32 -1.12
CA TYR A 200 28.31 14.70 -0.61
C TYR A 200 28.52 14.39 0.89
N SER A 201 27.46 14.35 1.69
CA SER A 201 27.54 14.15 3.14
C SER A 201 26.35 13.33 3.66
N PRO A 202 26.23 12.04 3.27
CA PRO A 202 25.06 11.21 3.57
C PRO A 202 24.83 10.95 5.08
N LYS A 203 25.84 11.20 5.92
CA LYS A 203 25.73 11.06 7.38
C LYS A 203 24.99 12.21 8.04
N LEU A 204 24.89 13.37 7.37
CA LEU A 204 24.22 14.54 7.92
C LEU A 204 22.70 14.47 7.67
N PRO A 205 21.87 15.00 8.60
CA PRO A 205 20.42 15.05 8.43
C PRO A 205 20.04 16.10 7.37
N ASN A 206 20.13 15.71 6.10
CA ASN A 206 19.92 16.57 4.94
C ASN A 206 18.56 17.32 4.95
N VAL A 207 17.50 16.67 5.41
CA VAL A 207 16.16 17.28 5.54
C VAL A 207 16.16 18.44 6.52
N LEU A 208 16.75 18.25 7.72
CA LEU A 208 16.80 19.30 8.74
C LEU A 208 17.66 20.47 8.29
N ILE A 209 18.80 20.20 7.67
CA ILE A 209 19.70 21.26 7.19
C ILE A 209 18.98 22.12 6.15
N ALA A 210 18.24 21.50 5.22
CA ALA A 210 17.42 22.24 4.26
C ALA A 210 16.37 23.11 4.96
N VAL A 211 15.67 22.59 5.97
CA VAL A 211 14.69 23.33 6.79
C VAL A 211 15.31 24.51 7.50
N VAL A 212 16.47 24.33 8.14
CA VAL A 212 17.18 25.40 8.86
C VAL A 212 17.64 26.49 7.91
N ILE A 213 18.34 26.13 6.83
CA ILE A 213 18.85 27.09 5.84
C ILE A 213 17.70 27.88 5.22
N THR A 214 16.64 27.20 4.77
CA THR A 214 15.50 27.87 4.12
C THR A 214 14.68 28.71 5.08
N SER A 215 14.57 28.33 6.36
CA SER A 215 13.91 29.15 7.39
C SER A 215 14.71 30.42 7.69
N ILE A 216 16.05 30.33 7.72
CA ILE A 216 16.93 31.48 7.89
C ILE A 216 16.79 32.43 6.68
N ILE A 217 16.87 31.90 5.47
CA ILE A 217 16.70 32.69 4.24
C ILE A 217 15.31 33.34 4.21
N SER A 218 14.26 32.58 4.58
CA SER A 218 12.88 33.06 4.68
C SER A 218 12.74 34.25 5.65
N ARG A 219 13.40 34.17 6.82
CA ARG A 219 13.44 35.26 7.80
C ARG A 219 14.15 36.50 7.25
N PHE A 220 15.32 36.34 6.63
CA PHE A 220 16.12 37.47 6.14
C PHE A 220 15.51 38.20 4.95
N ILE A 221 14.90 37.45 4.02
CA ILE A 221 14.25 38.04 2.84
C ILE A 221 12.87 38.64 3.19
N GLY A 222 12.33 38.30 4.37
CA GLY A 222 10.93 38.58 4.69
C GLY A 222 10.02 37.80 3.76
N PHE A 223 10.23 36.49 3.59
CA PHE A 223 9.49 35.70 2.60
C PHE A 223 7.97 35.74 2.79
N GLU A 224 7.50 35.87 4.04
CA GLU A 224 6.09 36.10 4.37
C GLU A 224 5.76 37.60 4.34
N HIS A 225 4.82 37.97 3.47
CA HIS A 225 4.17 39.29 3.48
C HIS A 225 2.66 39.10 3.42
N ASN A 226 2.04 39.09 4.59
CA ASN A 226 0.60 38.97 4.75
C ASN A 226 0.04 40.28 5.31
N TYR A 227 -1.07 40.76 4.74
CA TYR A 227 -1.78 41.94 5.22
C TYR A 227 -3.27 41.60 5.40
N ASN A 228 -3.86 42.01 6.51
CA ASN A 228 -5.29 41.84 6.72
C ASN A 228 -5.99 43.12 6.27
N ALA A 229 -6.70 43.03 5.14
CA ALA A 229 -7.47 44.12 4.57
C ALA A 229 -8.96 43.99 4.95
N THR A 230 -9.65 45.11 5.02
CA THR A 230 -11.12 45.17 5.02
C THR A 230 -11.62 45.21 3.58
N ILE A 231 -12.86 44.82 3.35
CA ILE A 231 -13.48 44.83 2.01
C ILE A 231 -13.42 46.22 1.35
N GLU A 232 -13.51 47.29 2.15
CA GLU A 232 -13.45 48.70 1.71
C GLU A 232 -12.07 49.14 1.20
N GLN A 233 -11.01 48.47 1.66
CA GLN A 233 -9.63 48.70 1.21
C GLN A 233 -9.35 48.08 -0.17
N ILE A 234 -10.25 47.24 -0.69
CA ILE A 234 -10.15 46.69 -2.05
C ILE A 234 -10.97 47.58 -3.00
N LYS A 235 -10.29 48.36 -3.84
CA LYS A 235 -10.92 49.31 -4.77
C LYS A 235 -11.31 48.63 -6.08
N SER A 236 -12.27 47.71 -5.99
CA SER A 236 -12.90 47.05 -7.14
C SER A 236 -14.32 46.60 -6.75
N GLU A 237 -15.34 47.24 -7.33
CA GLU A 237 -16.75 46.93 -7.05
C GLU A 237 -17.10 45.49 -7.47
N ASP A 238 -16.59 45.05 -8.63
CA ASP A 238 -16.78 43.68 -9.13
C ASP A 238 -16.20 42.63 -8.16
N TYR A 239 -15.02 42.90 -7.59
CA TYR A 239 -14.38 41.99 -6.65
C TYR A 239 -15.14 41.89 -5.34
N GLN A 240 -15.58 43.04 -4.79
CA GLN A 240 -16.40 43.07 -3.58
C GLN A 240 -17.73 42.34 -3.76
N ARG A 241 -18.38 42.51 -4.92
CA ARG A 241 -19.60 41.78 -5.28
C ARG A 241 -19.36 40.27 -5.33
N THR A 242 -18.26 39.84 -5.96
CA THR A 242 -17.90 38.43 -6.08
C THR A 242 -17.57 37.80 -4.72
N ILE A 243 -16.97 38.54 -3.78
CA ILE A 243 -16.75 38.06 -2.39
C ILE A 243 -18.08 37.82 -1.68
N LYS A 244 -19.04 38.74 -1.82
CA LYS A 244 -20.36 38.59 -1.19
C LYS A 244 -21.14 37.40 -1.76
N GLU A 245 -21.06 37.22 -3.08
CA GLU A 245 -21.61 36.04 -3.76
C GLU A 245 -20.97 34.75 -3.25
N TYR A 246 -19.63 34.70 -3.17
CA TYR A 246 -18.90 33.56 -2.61
C TYR A 246 -19.34 33.21 -1.17
N ASN A 247 -19.43 34.21 -0.30
CA ASN A 247 -19.83 34.01 1.09
C ASN A 247 -21.28 33.50 1.22
N ARG A 248 -22.17 33.95 0.33
CA ARG A 248 -23.55 33.47 0.26
C ARG A 248 -23.59 31.99 -0.11
N GLU A 249 -22.90 31.59 -1.19
CA GLU A 249 -22.89 30.19 -1.65
C GLU A 249 -22.27 29.25 -0.62
N VAL A 250 -21.14 29.63 0.00
CA VAL A 250 -20.51 28.82 1.07
C VAL A 250 -21.44 28.65 2.28
N LYS A 251 -22.24 29.68 2.60
CA LYS A 251 -23.23 29.61 3.68
C LYS A 251 -24.38 28.68 3.33
N LEU A 252 -24.88 28.70 2.09
CA LEU A 252 -25.90 27.77 1.61
C LEU A 252 -25.43 26.32 1.69
N ILE A 253 -24.19 26.04 1.25
CA ILE A 253 -23.59 24.71 1.37
C ILE A 253 -23.58 24.25 2.84
N SER A 254 -23.18 25.13 3.76
CA SER A 254 -23.10 24.80 5.19
C SER A 254 -24.49 24.50 5.76
N GLN A 255 -25.50 25.28 5.39
CA GLN A 255 -26.89 25.08 5.79
C GLN A 255 -27.46 23.75 5.24
N ASN A 256 -27.24 23.46 3.95
CA ASN A 256 -27.68 22.22 3.33
C ASN A 256 -26.99 20.99 3.94
N ILE A 257 -25.70 21.08 4.33
CA ILE A 257 -24.99 19.99 5.03
C ILE A 257 -25.61 19.74 6.41
N GLU A 258 -25.92 20.80 7.16
CA GLU A 258 -26.56 20.70 8.47
C GLU A 258 -27.98 20.11 8.35
N GLU A 259 -28.77 20.59 7.40
CA GLU A 259 -30.10 20.05 7.11
C GLU A 259 -30.02 18.56 6.75
N ARG A 260 -29.08 18.19 5.86
CA ARG A 260 -28.82 16.80 5.48
C ARG A 260 -28.44 15.93 6.68
N ALA A 261 -27.62 16.42 7.60
CA ALA A 261 -27.28 15.70 8.82
C ALA A 261 -28.52 15.41 9.69
N THR A 262 -29.40 16.41 9.87
CA THR A 262 -30.64 16.21 10.63
C THR A 262 -31.61 15.23 9.98
N ILE A 263 -31.64 15.20 8.64
CA ILE A 263 -32.50 14.27 7.89
C ILE A 263 -31.94 12.86 7.93
N GLY A 264 -30.62 12.69 7.84
CA GLY A 264 -29.96 11.41 8.07
C GLY A 264 -30.32 10.82 9.44
N ASP A 265 -30.32 11.65 10.49
CA ASP A 265 -30.73 11.20 11.84
C ASP A 265 -32.20 10.78 11.91
N LYS A 266 -33.09 11.48 11.23
CA LYS A 266 -34.52 11.11 11.12
C LYS A 266 -34.74 9.84 10.31
N LEU A 267 -34.01 9.68 9.21
CA LEU A 267 -34.04 8.50 8.34
C LEU A 267 -33.63 7.24 9.12
N ASP A 268 -32.56 7.31 9.90
CA ASP A 268 -32.12 6.20 10.74
C ASP A 268 -33.22 5.82 11.74
N ALA A 269 -33.84 6.81 12.42
CA ALA A 269 -34.93 6.55 13.37
C ALA A 269 -36.18 5.94 12.71
N MET A 270 -36.48 6.28 11.45
CA MET A 270 -37.59 5.71 10.70
C MET A 270 -37.30 4.36 10.07
N ARG A 271 -36.03 4.03 9.78
CA ARG A 271 -35.66 2.67 9.33
C ARG A 271 -35.91 1.62 10.42
N ASP A 272 -35.73 2.01 11.68
CA ASP A 272 -36.01 1.17 12.83
C ASP A 272 -37.52 1.08 13.14
N ALA A 273 -38.28 2.14 12.84
CA ALA A 273 -39.73 2.18 13.03
C ALA A 273 -40.47 1.71 11.75
N THR A 274 -40.92 0.45 11.73
CA THR A 274 -41.52 -0.27 10.58
C THR A 274 -42.89 0.27 10.11
N THR A 275 -43.14 1.59 10.11
CA THR A 275 -44.52 2.12 10.11
C THR A 275 -44.89 3.08 8.98
N ASN A 276 -44.02 3.43 8.02
CA ASN A 276 -44.48 4.10 6.80
C ASN A 276 -43.46 4.11 5.64
N PHE A 277 -43.56 3.14 4.72
CA PHE A 277 -42.63 3.01 3.59
C PHE A 277 -42.61 4.25 2.69
N GLN A 278 -43.75 4.92 2.48
CA GLN A 278 -43.85 6.09 1.61
C GLN A 278 -43.11 7.31 2.17
N LYS A 279 -43.29 7.59 3.48
CA LYS A 279 -42.53 8.68 4.14
C LYS A 279 -41.03 8.40 4.19
N LEU A 280 -40.64 7.13 4.35
CA LEU A 280 -39.24 6.73 4.30
C LEU A 280 -38.66 7.04 2.92
N LEU A 281 -39.35 6.65 1.84
CA LEU A 281 -38.92 6.90 0.47
C LEU A 281 -38.84 8.40 0.15
N ASP A 282 -39.83 9.20 0.60
CA ASP A 282 -39.85 10.66 0.42
C ASP A 282 -38.64 11.33 1.12
N MET A 283 -38.26 10.84 2.30
CA MET A 283 -37.10 11.34 3.02
C MET A 283 -35.78 10.88 2.40
N GLU A 284 -35.69 9.65 1.87
CA GLU A 284 -34.52 9.18 1.13
C GLU A 284 -34.32 10.00 -0.15
N TYR A 285 -35.41 10.26 -0.88
CA TYR A 285 -35.40 11.16 -2.04
C TYR A 285 -34.92 12.57 -1.66
N TYR A 286 -35.38 13.12 -0.54
CA TYR A 286 -34.96 14.45 -0.09
C TYR A 286 -33.48 14.49 0.36
N ASP A 287 -32.96 13.45 1.03
CA ASP A 287 -31.52 13.34 1.33
C ASP A 287 -30.68 13.32 0.05
N GLU A 288 -31.10 12.54 -0.95
CA GLU A 288 -30.40 12.44 -2.22
C GLU A 288 -30.45 13.78 -2.99
N LEU A 289 -31.61 14.44 -3.01
CA LEU A 289 -31.78 15.78 -3.60
C LEU A 289 -30.87 16.81 -2.92
N LEU A 290 -30.77 16.82 -1.59
CA LEU A 290 -29.83 17.66 -0.85
C LEU A 290 -28.38 17.34 -1.24
N GLY A 291 -28.05 16.06 -1.39
CA GLY A 291 -26.75 15.62 -1.89
C GLY A 291 -26.40 16.22 -3.26
N TYR A 292 -27.33 16.17 -4.21
CA TYR A 292 -27.16 16.78 -5.53
C TYR A 292 -27.06 18.31 -5.46
N ARG A 293 -27.86 18.98 -4.63
CA ARG A 293 -27.81 20.45 -4.45
C ARG A 293 -26.47 20.89 -3.90
N ILE A 294 -25.97 20.24 -2.84
CA ILE A 294 -24.63 20.48 -2.29
C ILE A 294 -23.57 20.28 -3.37
N GLY A 295 -23.70 19.24 -4.20
CA GLY A 295 -22.80 18.99 -5.34
C GLY A 295 -22.80 20.13 -6.36
N SER A 296 -23.97 20.67 -6.70
CA SER A 296 -24.12 21.80 -7.63
C SER A 296 -23.52 23.09 -7.07
N GLU A 297 -23.88 23.45 -5.83
CA GLU A 297 -23.38 24.65 -5.15
C GLU A 297 -21.85 24.61 -4.98
N ARG A 298 -21.27 23.43 -4.73
CA ARG A 298 -19.81 23.23 -4.70
C ARG A 298 -19.16 23.54 -6.05
N LYS A 299 -19.79 23.14 -7.17
CA LYS A 299 -19.28 23.45 -8.52
C LYS A 299 -19.31 24.95 -8.79
N GLU A 300 -20.41 25.63 -8.43
CA GLU A 300 -20.53 27.09 -8.58
C GLU A 300 -19.52 27.84 -7.70
N THR A 301 -19.41 27.46 -6.43
CA THR A 301 -18.43 28.00 -5.48
C THR A 301 -17.01 27.85 -6.00
N ARG A 302 -16.66 26.72 -6.65
CA ARG A 302 -15.36 26.51 -7.30
C ARG A 302 -15.13 27.52 -8.42
N THR A 303 -16.11 27.73 -9.30
CA THR A 303 -16.00 28.72 -10.38
C THR A 303 -15.83 30.15 -9.84
N ILE A 304 -16.59 30.53 -8.81
CA ILE A 304 -16.46 31.85 -8.17
C ILE A 304 -15.07 31.98 -7.52
N ARG A 305 -14.60 30.93 -6.85
CA ARG A 305 -13.28 30.90 -6.22
C ARG A 305 -12.15 31.06 -7.24
N GLU A 306 -12.23 30.35 -8.37
CA GLU A 306 -11.30 30.48 -9.48
C GLU A 306 -11.28 31.91 -10.03
N LYS A 307 -12.45 32.54 -10.19
CA LYS A 307 -12.54 33.97 -10.57
C LYS A 307 -11.84 34.86 -9.55
N LEU A 308 -12.12 34.71 -8.25
CA LEU A 308 -11.51 35.51 -7.18
C LEU A 308 -9.98 35.35 -7.11
N ARG A 309 -9.45 34.17 -7.41
CA ARG A 309 -8.00 33.89 -7.42
C ARG A 309 -7.27 34.46 -8.64
N LYS A 310 -7.97 34.75 -9.74
CA LYS A 310 -7.39 35.35 -10.94
C LYS A 310 -7.01 36.82 -10.75
N TYR A 311 -7.70 37.53 -9.87
CA TYR A 311 -7.40 38.94 -9.61
C TYR A 311 -6.02 39.08 -8.95
N LYS A 312 -5.20 39.92 -9.57
CA LYS A 312 -3.89 40.35 -9.06
C LYS A 312 -4.03 41.81 -8.65
N PHE A 313 -3.49 42.16 -7.49
CA PHE A 313 -3.60 43.49 -6.93
C PHE A 313 -2.22 44.16 -6.82
N SER A 314 -2.21 45.48 -6.94
CA SER A 314 -1.09 46.34 -6.54
C SER A 314 -1.51 47.11 -5.29
N SER A 315 -0.59 47.25 -4.33
CA SER A 315 -0.80 48.04 -3.11
C SER A 315 -0.35 49.48 -3.30
N VAL A 316 -1.12 50.40 -2.74
CA VAL A 316 -0.75 51.81 -2.55
C VAL A 316 -0.82 52.13 -1.06
N VAL A 317 0.23 52.75 -0.53
CA VAL A 317 0.26 53.22 0.87
C VAL A 317 -0.51 54.54 0.94
N GLN A 318 -1.58 54.58 1.73
CA GLN A 318 -2.34 55.79 1.97
C GLN A 318 -1.69 56.65 3.08
N SER A 319 -2.05 57.94 3.16
CA SER A 319 -1.47 58.91 4.11
C SER A 319 -1.59 58.52 5.59
N ASP A 320 -2.48 57.57 5.92
CA ASP A 320 -2.70 57.00 7.24
C ASP A 320 -1.85 55.73 7.53
N GLY A 321 -0.98 55.35 6.60
CA GLY A 321 -0.14 54.14 6.69
C GLY A 321 -0.88 52.84 6.34
N LYS A 322 -2.15 52.87 5.95
CA LYS A 322 -2.89 51.68 5.53
C LYS A 322 -2.64 51.37 4.06
N LEU A 323 -2.65 50.07 3.72
CA LEU A 323 -2.55 49.61 2.35
C LEU A 323 -3.93 49.56 1.71
N VAL A 324 -4.06 50.16 0.53
CA VAL A 324 -5.23 50.08 -0.34
C VAL A 324 -4.86 49.26 -1.58
N PHE A 325 -5.74 48.36 -2.00
CA PHE A 325 -5.48 47.41 -3.07
C PHE A 325 -6.29 47.79 -4.31
N TYR A 326 -5.57 47.99 -5.42
CA TYR A 326 -6.14 48.23 -6.74
C TYR A 326 -5.87 47.04 -7.65
N GLU A 327 -6.74 46.78 -8.61
CA GLU A 327 -6.48 45.76 -9.63
C GLU A 327 -5.22 46.11 -10.43
N LYS A 328 -4.35 45.13 -10.68
CA LYS A 328 -3.06 45.33 -11.33
C LYS A 328 -3.27 45.96 -12.73
N GLY A 329 -2.69 47.14 -12.94
CA GLY A 329 -2.84 47.93 -14.17
C GLY A 329 -3.95 49.00 -14.15
N LYS A 330 -4.75 49.09 -13.08
CA LYS A 330 -5.77 50.13 -12.87
C LYS A 330 -5.41 51.07 -11.70
N VAL A 331 -4.13 51.21 -11.38
CA VAL A 331 -3.67 52.15 -10.36
C VAL A 331 -3.73 53.56 -10.95
N PRO A 332 -4.31 54.57 -10.28
CA PRO A 332 -4.27 55.95 -10.75
C PRO A 332 -2.82 56.43 -10.91
N ASP A 333 -2.49 57.08 -12.03
CA ASP A 333 -1.13 57.54 -12.37
C ASP A 333 -0.51 58.51 -11.33
N SER A 334 -1.32 59.07 -10.42
CA SER A 334 -0.90 59.97 -9.36
C SER A 334 -0.33 59.29 -8.10
N LEU A 335 -0.36 57.95 -8.01
CA LEU A 335 0.02 57.21 -6.82
C LEU A 335 1.17 56.23 -7.09
N ASN A 336 2.23 56.31 -6.30
CA ASN A 336 3.34 55.35 -6.36
C ASN A 336 2.88 53.98 -5.84
N SER A 337 2.73 53.00 -6.73
CA SER A 337 2.45 51.62 -6.36
C SER A 337 3.72 50.86 -5.99
N GLU A 338 3.66 50.02 -4.96
CA GLU A 338 4.73 49.03 -4.72
C GLU A 338 4.85 48.06 -5.90
N ASN A 339 6.07 47.65 -6.25
CA ASN A 339 6.35 46.68 -7.32
C ASN A 339 5.97 45.22 -6.94
N ARG A 340 5.07 45.03 -5.99
CA ARG A 340 4.66 43.72 -5.48
C ARG A 340 3.26 43.36 -5.95
N THR A 341 3.11 42.12 -6.37
CA THR A 341 1.82 41.58 -6.76
C THR A 341 1.17 40.91 -5.56
N TRP A 342 0.01 41.41 -5.16
CA TRP A 342 -0.79 40.86 -4.08
C TRP A 342 -1.90 39.96 -4.62
N THR A 343 -2.18 38.90 -3.88
CA THR A 343 -3.27 37.95 -4.16
C THR A 343 -4.06 37.71 -2.89
N MET A 344 -5.38 37.52 -2.99
CA MET A 344 -6.18 37.19 -1.82
C MET A 344 -6.10 35.69 -1.52
N ARG A 345 -5.99 35.34 -0.24
CA ARG A 345 -6.09 33.95 0.20
C ARG A 345 -7.55 33.51 0.20
N VAL A 346 -7.94 32.76 -0.82
CA VAL A 346 -9.30 32.18 -0.92
C VAL A 346 -9.27 30.69 -0.56
N THR A 347 -9.85 30.33 0.58
CA THR A 347 -9.98 28.95 1.10
C THR A 347 -11.40 28.42 0.94
N ASN A 348 -11.67 27.17 1.32
CA ASN A 348 -13.01 26.57 1.32
C ASN A 348 -13.95 27.09 2.43
N LEU A 349 -13.50 28.07 3.20
CA LEU A 349 -14.24 28.66 4.32
C LEU A 349 -14.84 30.02 3.90
N PRO A 350 -15.90 30.48 4.57
CA PRO A 350 -16.41 31.84 4.35
C PRO A 350 -15.34 32.87 4.66
N LEU A 351 -15.26 33.91 3.82
CA LEU A 351 -14.30 35.00 3.93
C LEU A 351 -14.83 36.05 4.92
N ASN A 352 -14.00 36.44 5.89
CA ASN A 352 -14.35 37.50 6.82
C ASN A 352 -14.16 38.87 6.14
N GLU A 353 -15.24 39.60 5.88
CA GLU A 353 -15.24 40.90 5.20
C GLU A 353 -14.39 41.96 5.91
N ASN A 354 -14.21 41.83 7.23
CA ASN A 354 -13.40 42.75 8.05
C ASN A 354 -11.93 42.31 8.18
N LYS A 355 -11.59 41.10 7.72
CA LYS A 355 -10.26 40.51 7.85
C LYS A 355 -9.93 39.60 6.67
N LEU A 356 -9.86 40.20 5.48
CA LEU A 356 -9.44 39.55 4.24
C LEU A 356 -7.92 39.41 4.21
N SER A 357 -7.43 38.18 4.11
CA SER A 357 -5.99 37.89 4.12
C SER A 357 -5.39 38.08 2.72
N MET A 358 -4.71 39.20 2.52
CA MET A 358 -3.94 39.52 1.33
C MET A 358 -2.50 38.99 1.47
N LYS A 359 -1.97 38.40 0.39
CA LYS A 359 -0.63 37.81 0.33
C LYS A 359 0.20 38.45 -0.77
N GLY A 360 1.33 39.01 -0.40
CA GLY A 360 2.34 39.59 -1.32
C GLY A 360 3.66 38.82 -1.32
N GLY A 361 3.71 37.67 -0.66
CA GLY A 361 4.89 36.81 -0.56
C GLY A 361 4.51 35.34 -0.42
N GLY A 362 5.52 34.49 -0.19
CA GLY A 362 5.32 33.04 -0.10
C GLY A 362 4.71 32.60 1.23
N GLY A 363 4.02 31.45 1.19
CA GLY A 363 3.37 30.91 2.38
C GLY A 363 4.35 30.25 3.35
N VAL A 364 4.30 30.62 4.63
CA VAL A 364 5.02 29.95 5.73
C VAL A 364 4.09 29.10 6.60
N VAL A 365 4.65 28.26 7.46
CA VAL A 365 3.88 27.45 8.42
C VAL A 365 3.03 28.33 9.33
N GLY A 366 3.61 29.43 9.84
CA GLY A 366 2.94 30.37 10.74
C GLY A 366 2.93 29.89 12.19
N ASP A 367 2.02 30.44 12.99
CA ASP A 367 1.97 30.18 14.43
C ASP A 367 1.70 28.71 14.77
N ILE A 368 2.53 28.19 15.67
CA ILE A 368 2.42 26.83 16.23
C ILE A 368 2.14 26.96 17.72
N PRO A 369 1.07 26.31 18.25
CA PRO A 369 0.80 26.29 19.68
C PRO A 369 2.02 25.78 20.47
N ARG A 370 2.43 26.52 21.50
CA ARG A 370 3.51 26.10 22.40
C ARG A 370 2.99 25.09 23.42
N GLY A 371 3.83 24.13 23.78
CA GLY A 371 3.52 23.12 24.79
C GLY A 371 2.91 21.84 24.22
N LEU A 372 2.56 20.93 25.13
CA LEU A 372 1.94 19.66 24.77
C LEU A 372 0.47 19.84 24.38
N PRO A 373 -0.05 18.99 23.47
CA PRO A 373 -1.49 18.96 23.21
C PRO A 373 -2.23 18.61 24.49
N GLU A 374 -3.32 19.33 24.76
CA GLU A 374 -4.26 18.94 25.81
C GLU A 374 -4.80 17.54 25.52
N PHE A 375 -4.75 16.67 26.52
CA PHE A 375 -5.33 15.34 26.44
C PHE A 375 -6.85 15.47 26.43
N THR A 376 -7.46 15.11 25.31
CA THR A 376 -8.92 15.19 25.12
C THR A 376 -9.47 13.83 24.77
N ILE A 377 -10.61 13.48 25.37
CA ILE A 377 -11.37 12.31 24.95
C ILE A 377 -12.05 12.67 23.63
N PRO A 378 -11.77 11.95 22.52
CA PRO A 378 -12.43 12.23 21.25
C PRO A 378 -13.94 11.94 21.37
N HIS A 379 -14.78 12.85 20.87
CA HIS A 379 -16.23 12.68 20.88
C HIS A 379 -16.62 11.44 20.06
N PHE A 380 -16.94 10.35 20.76
CA PHE A 380 -17.19 9.05 20.17
C PHE A 380 -18.70 8.82 20.00
N HIS A 381 -19.19 8.93 18.78
CA HIS A 381 -20.55 8.53 18.42
C HIS A 381 -20.53 7.21 17.65
N LEU A 382 -21.40 6.28 18.02
CA LEU A 382 -21.47 4.95 17.42
C LEU A 382 -21.77 5.01 15.90
N LYS A 383 -22.58 5.97 15.45
CA LYS A 383 -22.84 6.21 14.02
C LYS A 383 -21.57 6.59 13.26
N THR A 384 -20.77 7.52 13.80
CA THR A 384 -19.49 7.94 13.23
C THR A 384 -18.50 6.78 13.15
N PHE A 385 -18.48 5.90 14.16
CA PHE A 385 -17.68 4.68 14.14
C PHE A 385 -17.99 3.81 12.92
N PHE A 386 -19.26 3.45 12.70
CA PHE A 386 -19.65 2.61 11.56
C PHE A 386 -19.41 3.29 10.21
N LYS A 387 -19.53 4.62 10.14
CA LYS A 387 -19.22 5.39 8.93
C LYS A 387 -17.73 5.37 8.58
N LEU A 388 -16.86 5.43 9.59
CA LEU A 388 -15.40 5.43 9.40
C LEU A 388 -14.78 4.02 9.34
N PHE A 389 -15.51 3.00 9.82
CA PHE A 389 -15.01 1.64 9.98
C PHE A 389 -14.48 1.01 8.68
N PRO A 390 -15.16 1.08 7.52
CA PRO A 390 -14.64 0.51 6.27
C PRO A 390 -13.29 1.13 5.86
N TYR A 391 -13.15 2.43 6.02
CA TYR A 391 -11.90 3.13 5.71
C TYR A 391 -10.79 2.80 6.70
N ALA A 392 -11.15 2.67 7.99
CA ALA A 392 -10.23 2.26 9.04
C ALA A 392 -9.66 0.85 8.79
N ILE A 393 -10.45 -0.08 8.24
CA ILE A 393 -9.96 -1.42 7.84
C ILE A 393 -8.83 -1.28 6.81
N ILE A 394 -9.06 -0.50 5.75
CA ILE A 394 -8.09 -0.36 4.66
C ILE A 394 -6.82 0.35 5.15
N ILE A 395 -6.96 1.47 5.88
CA ILE A 395 -5.83 2.22 6.45
C ILE A 395 -5.04 1.33 7.43
N SER A 396 -5.74 0.57 8.27
CA SER A 396 -5.12 -0.37 9.22
C SER A 396 -4.33 -1.45 8.51
N LEU A 397 -4.95 -2.17 7.58
CA LEU A 397 -4.33 -3.29 6.88
C LEU A 397 -3.14 -2.83 6.04
N LEU A 398 -3.31 -1.73 5.29
CA LEU A 398 -2.25 -1.17 4.46
C LEU A 398 -1.10 -0.64 5.30
N GLY A 399 -1.39 0.21 6.30
CA GLY A 399 -0.37 0.76 7.20
C GLY A 399 0.39 -0.34 7.92
N PHE A 400 -0.32 -1.33 8.48
CA PHE A 400 0.33 -2.43 9.17
C PHE A 400 1.15 -3.33 8.23
N MET A 401 0.67 -3.58 7.01
CA MET A 401 1.41 -4.37 6.03
C MET A 401 2.71 -3.67 5.59
N GLU A 402 2.72 -2.35 5.44
CA GLU A 402 3.96 -1.59 5.24
C GLU A 402 4.90 -1.76 6.45
N ALA A 403 4.38 -1.52 7.66
CA ALA A 403 5.13 -1.63 8.91
C ALA A 403 5.77 -3.02 9.09
N ILE A 404 5.01 -4.10 8.89
CA ILE A 404 5.51 -5.48 9.07
C ILE A 404 6.51 -5.85 7.98
N SER A 405 6.33 -5.36 6.74
CA SER A 405 7.27 -5.62 5.65
C SER A 405 8.62 -4.94 5.93
N ILE A 406 8.61 -3.71 6.44
CA ILE A 406 9.81 -2.98 6.89
C ILE A 406 10.46 -3.72 8.07
N ALA A 407 9.66 -4.09 9.08
CA ALA A 407 10.15 -4.79 10.26
C ALA A 407 10.80 -6.13 9.89
N LYS A 408 10.18 -6.93 9.01
CA LYS A 408 10.73 -8.18 8.49
C LYS A 408 12.01 -7.97 7.69
N ALA A 409 12.08 -6.92 6.86
CA ALA A 409 13.27 -6.60 6.07
C ALA A 409 14.48 -6.21 6.93
N ILE A 410 14.25 -5.46 8.02
CA ILE A 410 15.30 -5.14 9.00
C ILE A 410 15.66 -6.38 9.83
N ALA A 411 14.65 -7.15 10.26
CA ALA A 411 14.83 -8.38 11.02
C ALA A 411 15.65 -9.44 10.27
N ALA A 412 15.50 -9.53 8.94
CA ALA A 412 16.32 -10.39 8.09
C ALA A 412 17.82 -10.03 8.14
N LYS A 413 18.16 -8.77 8.46
CA LYS A 413 19.55 -8.31 8.63
C LYS A 413 20.04 -8.40 10.07
N THR A 414 19.16 -8.17 11.05
CA THR A 414 19.50 -8.19 12.49
C THR A 414 19.38 -9.57 13.13
N GLY A 415 18.72 -10.53 12.48
CA GLY A 415 18.38 -11.84 13.05
C GLY A 415 17.24 -11.79 14.09
N GLN A 416 16.54 -10.65 14.22
CA GLN A 416 15.43 -10.50 15.16
C GLN A 416 14.24 -11.36 14.77
N LYS A 417 13.55 -11.96 15.75
CA LYS A 417 12.24 -12.59 15.52
C LYS A 417 11.13 -11.56 15.66
N ILE A 418 10.37 -11.37 14.59
CA ILE A 418 9.23 -10.44 14.53
C ILE A 418 7.94 -11.25 14.72
N ASP A 419 7.07 -10.77 15.61
CA ASP A 419 5.74 -11.33 15.84
C ASP A 419 4.69 -10.37 15.29
N PRO A 420 4.02 -10.70 14.17
CA PRO A 420 3.02 -9.83 13.56
C PRO A 420 1.87 -9.45 14.48
N ASN A 421 1.44 -10.35 15.38
CA ASN A 421 0.32 -10.07 16.28
C ASN A 421 0.74 -9.06 17.35
N GLN A 422 1.94 -9.20 17.89
CA GLN A 422 2.48 -8.26 18.87
C GLN A 422 2.72 -6.89 18.22
N GLU A 423 3.17 -6.87 16.96
CA GLU A 423 3.33 -5.63 16.21
C GLU A 423 1.98 -4.93 15.98
N LEU A 424 0.92 -5.68 15.65
CA LEU A 424 -0.45 -5.15 15.55
C LEU A 424 -0.93 -4.52 16.87
N ILE A 425 -0.68 -5.19 18.00
CA ILE A 425 -1.02 -4.65 19.33
C ILE A 425 -0.27 -3.33 19.57
N GLY A 426 1.03 -3.28 19.27
CA GLY A 426 1.84 -2.07 19.43
C GLY A 426 1.33 -0.90 18.58
N GLN A 427 1.05 -1.14 17.29
CA GLN A 427 0.51 -0.12 16.38
C GLN A 427 -0.92 0.31 16.78
N GLY A 428 -1.75 -0.63 17.21
CA GLY A 428 -3.12 -0.35 17.67
C GLY A 428 -3.14 0.53 18.91
N LEU A 429 -2.36 0.16 19.93
CA LEU A 429 -2.20 0.97 21.15
C LEU A 429 -1.60 2.35 20.85
N ALA A 430 -0.66 2.44 19.91
CA ALA A 430 -0.07 3.70 19.49
C ALA A 430 -1.09 4.66 18.87
N ASN A 431 -1.96 4.16 17.99
CA ASN A 431 -3.02 4.95 17.37
C ASN A 431 -4.11 5.35 18.39
N ILE A 432 -4.47 4.47 19.33
CA ILE A 432 -5.40 4.79 20.42
C ILE A 432 -4.83 5.90 21.32
N ALA A 433 -3.60 5.72 21.81
CA ALA A 433 -2.92 6.72 22.64
C ALA A 433 -2.71 8.05 21.88
N GLY A 434 -2.42 7.96 20.58
CA GLY A 434 -2.36 9.09 19.68
C GLY A 434 -3.67 9.87 19.62
N ALA A 435 -4.82 9.20 19.51
CA ALA A 435 -6.11 9.86 19.44
C ALA A 435 -6.39 10.72 20.68
N PHE A 436 -6.04 10.23 21.88
CA PHE A 436 -6.13 11.02 23.12
C PHE A 436 -5.20 12.25 23.12
N GLY A 437 -4.05 12.16 22.43
CA GLY A 437 -3.11 13.26 22.22
C GLY A 437 -3.37 14.10 20.97
N LYS A 438 -4.58 14.05 20.39
CA LYS A 438 -4.98 14.78 19.16
C LYS A 438 -4.15 14.40 17.92
N SER A 439 -3.74 13.14 17.80
CA SER A 439 -3.08 12.58 16.60
C SER A 439 -4.09 12.08 15.57
N PHE A 440 -3.68 12.11 14.30
CA PHE A 440 -4.32 11.37 13.21
C PHE A 440 -3.66 9.99 13.04
N PRO A 441 -4.18 9.08 12.17
CA PRO A 441 -3.62 7.74 12.00
C PRO A 441 -2.14 7.75 11.62
N VAL A 442 -1.35 6.88 12.26
CA VAL A 442 0.10 6.72 12.01
C VAL A 442 0.46 5.28 11.66
N SER A 443 1.66 5.10 11.11
CA SER A 443 2.21 3.78 10.80
C SER A 443 3.76 3.75 10.82
N GLY A 444 4.36 2.58 10.56
CA GLY A 444 5.80 2.41 10.39
C GLY A 444 6.32 3.08 9.11
N SER A 445 7.43 3.81 9.20
CA SER A 445 8.07 4.49 8.07
C SER A 445 9.33 3.78 7.61
N PHE A 446 9.42 3.50 6.30
CA PHE A 446 10.60 2.87 5.71
C PHE A 446 11.85 3.74 5.86
N SER A 447 11.77 5.02 5.47
CA SER A 447 12.92 5.92 5.47
C SER A 447 13.46 6.17 6.88
N ARG A 448 12.59 6.38 7.87
CA ARG A 448 12.99 6.62 9.26
C ARG A 448 13.55 5.35 9.91
N SER A 449 12.94 4.18 9.67
CA SER A 449 13.43 2.91 10.21
C SER A 449 14.79 2.52 9.63
N ALA A 450 15.00 2.80 8.33
CA ALA A 450 16.29 2.60 7.68
C ALA A 450 17.38 3.49 8.30
N VAL A 451 17.07 4.77 8.55
CA VAL A 451 17.99 5.68 9.25
C VAL A 451 18.26 5.22 10.68
N ASN A 452 17.21 4.78 11.41
CA ASN A 452 17.35 4.27 12.77
C ASN A 452 18.31 3.08 12.83
N TYR A 453 18.13 2.12 11.91
CA TYR A 453 19.00 0.96 11.79
C TYR A 453 20.43 1.35 11.38
N GLN A 454 20.60 2.24 10.40
CA GLN A 454 21.92 2.69 9.92
C GLN A 454 22.69 3.50 10.96
N ALA A 455 21.99 4.25 11.82
CA ALA A 455 22.59 4.99 12.94
C ALA A 455 23.02 4.08 14.10
N GLY A 456 22.70 2.78 14.03
CA GLY A 456 23.14 1.76 14.98
C GLY A 456 22.13 1.43 16.07
N ALA A 457 20.84 1.75 15.90
CA ALA A 457 19.82 1.46 16.90
C ALA A 457 19.75 -0.04 17.24
N THR A 458 19.85 -0.32 18.52
CA THR A 458 19.86 -1.68 19.06
C THR A 458 18.54 -2.03 19.75
N THR A 459 17.87 -1.04 20.34
CA THR A 459 16.60 -1.24 21.04
C THR A 459 15.57 -0.16 20.70
N GLY A 460 14.33 -0.37 21.13
CA GLY A 460 13.25 0.61 21.00
C GLY A 460 13.45 1.89 21.81
N ILE A 461 14.46 1.96 22.69
CA ILE A 461 14.86 3.20 23.40
C ILE A 461 15.18 4.32 22.41
N SER A 462 15.68 3.99 21.21
CA SER A 462 15.88 4.96 20.14
C SER A 462 14.61 5.77 19.82
N MET A 463 13.44 5.12 19.76
CA MET A 463 12.16 5.79 19.51
C MET A 463 11.62 6.53 20.74
N VAL A 464 11.95 6.06 21.96
CA VAL A 464 11.66 6.80 23.20
C VAL A 464 12.41 8.13 23.21
N ILE A 465 13.71 8.12 22.90
CA ILE A 465 14.53 9.33 22.78
C ILE A 465 13.99 10.23 21.67
N SER A 466 13.59 9.65 20.53
CA SER A 466 13.01 10.42 19.43
C SER A 466 11.74 11.16 19.87
N SER A 467 10.85 10.49 20.60
CA SER A 467 9.61 11.07 21.12
C SER A 467 9.89 12.17 22.15
N LEU A 468 10.87 11.97 23.03
CA LEU A 468 11.30 12.99 24.00
C LEU A 468 11.85 14.24 23.32
N PHE A 469 12.59 14.08 22.22
CA PHE A 469 13.09 15.21 21.44
C PHE A 469 11.96 15.98 20.74
N VAL A 470 10.88 15.31 20.31
CA VAL A 470 9.67 15.98 19.81
C VAL A 470 8.99 16.80 20.91
N VAL A 471 8.92 16.28 22.14
CA VAL A 471 8.42 17.06 23.30
C VAL A 471 9.27 18.30 23.52
N MET A 472 10.59 18.16 23.54
CA MET A 472 11.51 19.30 23.64
C MET A 472 11.27 20.32 22.51
N THR A 473 11.00 19.84 21.30
CA THR A 473 10.71 20.69 20.15
C THR A 473 9.42 21.50 20.36
N LEU A 474 8.36 20.87 20.87
CA LEU A 474 7.07 21.51 21.15
C LEU A 474 7.17 22.64 22.18
N TYR A 475 8.03 22.50 23.19
CA TYR A 475 8.24 23.52 24.21
C TYR A 475 9.19 24.64 23.77
N PHE A 476 10.30 24.31 23.11
CA PHE A 476 11.41 25.26 22.92
C PHE A 476 11.65 25.69 21.47
N LEU A 477 11.43 24.80 20.49
CA LEU A 477 11.82 25.04 19.09
C LEU A 477 10.65 25.46 18.19
N THR A 478 9.40 25.48 18.67
CA THR A 478 8.23 25.91 17.88
C THR A 478 8.34 27.31 17.29
N PRO A 479 8.92 28.34 17.95
CA PRO A 479 9.08 29.66 17.34
C PRO A 479 10.02 29.66 16.13
N LEU A 480 11.01 28.77 16.10
CA LEU A 480 11.94 28.64 14.97
C LEU A 480 11.25 28.10 13.71
N LEU A 481 10.19 27.31 13.90
CA LEU A 481 9.43 26.69 12.81
C LEU A 481 8.42 27.65 12.16
N TYR A 482 8.15 28.83 12.74
CA TYR A 482 7.22 29.82 12.19
C TYR A 482 7.59 30.21 10.75
N HIS A 483 8.87 30.49 10.51
CA HIS A 483 9.39 30.99 9.24
C HIS A 483 9.57 29.92 8.17
N LEU A 484 9.28 28.65 8.47
CA LEU A 484 9.46 27.54 7.54
C LEU A 484 8.53 27.71 6.33
N PRO A 485 9.06 27.83 5.10
CA PRO A 485 8.22 27.92 3.90
C PRO A 485 7.44 26.63 3.63
N LYS A 486 6.18 26.76 3.22
CA LYS A 486 5.33 25.59 2.85
C LYS A 486 5.84 24.87 1.59
N SER A 487 6.53 25.57 0.69
CA SER A 487 7.18 24.97 -0.47
C SER A 487 8.28 23.98 -0.07
N VAL A 488 8.99 24.24 1.04
CA VAL A 488 10.01 23.34 1.60
C VAL A 488 9.37 22.07 2.16
N LEU A 489 8.24 22.17 2.87
CA LEU A 489 7.48 20.97 3.30
C LEU A 489 7.06 20.10 2.10
N SER A 490 6.67 20.74 1.01
CA SER A 490 6.25 20.05 -0.22
C SER A 490 7.43 19.38 -0.91
N ALA A 491 8.58 20.06 -0.97
CA ALA A 491 9.84 19.49 -1.42
C ALA A 491 10.27 18.27 -0.59
N ILE A 492 10.09 18.30 0.73
CA ILE A 492 10.38 17.17 1.63
C ILE A 492 9.54 15.96 1.25
N ILE A 493 8.24 16.15 1.01
CA ILE A 493 7.34 15.07 0.57
C ILE A 493 7.78 14.52 -0.79
N ILE A 494 8.08 15.40 -1.77
CA ILE A 494 8.52 14.97 -3.11
C ILE A 494 9.78 14.10 -3.00
N VAL A 495 10.79 14.55 -2.26
CA VAL A 495 12.03 13.78 -2.06
C VAL A 495 11.78 12.45 -1.34
N ALA A 496 10.87 12.42 -0.35
CA ALA A 496 10.53 11.20 0.37
C ALA A 496 9.81 10.18 -0.53
N VAL A 497 8.88 10.65 -1.36
CA VAL A 497 8.00 9.82 -2.18
C VAL A 497 8.68 9.30 -3.45
N ILE A 498 9.66 10.03 -3.99
CA ILE A 498 10.54 9.49 -5.05
C ILE A 498 11.21 8.19 -4.60
N GLY A 499 11.52 8.05 -3.30
CA GLY A 499 12.07 6.82 -2.73
C GLY A 499 11.09 5.66 -2.62
N LEU A 500 9.78 5.90 -2.75
CA LEU A 500 8.74 4.87 -2.76
C LEU A 500 8.51 4.28 -4.16
N ILE A 501 8.86 5.02 -5.22
CA ILE A 501 8.70 4.57 -6.60
C ILE A 501 9.71 3.45 -6.88
N ASN A 502 9.21 2.25 -7.19
CA ASN A 502 10.03 1.07 -7.43
C ASN A 502 9.63 0.36 -8.74
N LEU A 503 10.13 0.90 -9.85
CA LEU A 503 9.93 0.34 -11.20
C LEU A 503 10.59 -1.04 -11.35
N SER A 504 11.67 -1.30 -10.62
CA SER A 504 12.36 -2.60 -10.66
C SER A 504 11.48 -3.73 -10.12
N SER A 505 10.69 -3.46 -9.09
CA SER A 505 9.76 -4.46 -8.54
C SER A 505 8.67 -4.86 -9.52
N PHE A 506 8.13 -3.94 -10.34
CA PHE A 506 7.19 -4.27 -11.41
C PHE A 506 7.78 -5.26 -12.42
N LYS A 507 9.01 -4.98 -12.87
CA LYS A 507 9.73 -5.85 -13.81
C LYS A 507 9.93 -7.24 -13.21
N ASN A 508 10.41 -7.32 -11.97
CA ASN A 508 10.70 -8.58 -11.29
C ASN A 508 9.43 -9.45 -11.11
N ILE A 509 8.30 -8.85 -10.75
CA ILE A 509 7.03 -9.58 -10.60
C ILE A 509 6.55 -10.11 -11.95
N MET A 510 6.64 -9.29 -13.01
CA MET A 510 6.23 -9.69 -14.36
C MET A 510 7.09 -10.84 -14.89
N THR A 511 8.40 -10.81 -14.63
CA THR A 511 9.32 -11.90 -14.98
C THR A 511 9.01 -13.18 -14.18
N ALA A 512 8.60 -13.06 -12.91
CA ALA A 512 8.27 -14.22 -12.09
C ALA A 512 6.96 -14.91 -12.53
N LYS A 513 5.85 -14.16 -12.60
CA LYS A 513 4.54 -14.63 -13.06
C LYS A 513 3.75 -13.48 -13.69
N TRP A 514 3.29 -13.68 -14.92
CA TRP A 514 2.53 -12.65 -15.65
C TRP A 514 1.23 -12.22 -14.96
N TYR A 515 0.51 -13.16 -14.32
CA TYR A 515 -0.74 -12.86 -13.61
C TYR A 515 -0.51 -11.90 -12.44
N ASP A 516 0.58 -12.12 -11.69
CA ASP A 516 0.94 -11.27 -10.55
C ASP A 516 1.34 -9.89 -11.08
N GLY A 517 2.07 -9.83 -12.20
CA GLY A 517 2.40 -8.58 -12.88
C GLY A 517 1.15 -7.84 -13.37
N LEU A 518 0.16 -8.55 -13.91
CA LEU A 518 -1.13 -8.00 -14.32
C LEU A 518 -1.88 -7.41 -13.11
N THR A 519 -1.94 -8.13 -11.97
CA THR A 519 -2.60 -7.60 -10.76
C THR A 519 -1.98 -6.29 -10.27
N ALA A 520 -0.64 -6.17 -10.33
CA ALA A 520 0.05 -4.94 -9.98
C ALA A 520 -0.34 -3.79 -10.92
N TRP A 521 -0.38 -4.02 -12.24
CA TRP A 521 -0.77 -3.00 -13.22
C TRP A 521 -2.24 -2.60 -13.11
N ILE A 522 -3.16 -3.56 -12.93
CA ILE A 522 -4.57 -3.24 -12.73
C ILE A 522 -4.77 -2.44 -11.46
N THR A 523 -4.08 -2.78 -10.38
CA THR A 523 -4.13 -2.00 -9.13
C THR A 523 -3.56 -0.60 -9.34
N PHE A 524 -2.44 -0.47 -10.06
CA PHE A 524 -1.80 0.82 -10.36
C PHE A 524 -2.72 1.74 -11.17
N PHE A 525 -3.21 1.28 -12.33
CA PHE A 525 -4.10 2.07 -13.17
C PHE A 525 -5.47 2.28 -12.53
N GLY A 526 -6.00 1.28 -11.82
CA GLY A 526 -7.24 1.40 -11.07
C GLY A 526 -7.15 2.47 -9.97
N THR A 527 -6.05 2.52 -9.24
CA THR A 527 -5.82 3.54 -8.21
C THR A 527 -5.72 4.94 -8.83
N LEU A 528 -5.03 5.08 -9.96
CA LEU A 528 -4.96 6.36 -10.69
C LEU A 528 -6.32 6.80 -11.26
N TYR A 529 -7.11 5.85 -11.76
CA TYR A 529 -8.42 6.11 -12.35
C TYR A 529 -9.47 6.49 -11.30
N PHE A 530 -9.49 5.79 -10.16
CA PHE A 530 -10.45 6.05 -9.09
C PHE A 530 -10.04 7.19 -8.16
N ALA A 531 -8.83 7.75 -8.28
CA ALA A 531 -8.43 8.91 -7.50
C ALA A 531 -9.39 10.10 -7.75
N PRO A 532 -9.89 10.75 -6.69
CA PRO A 532 -9.37 10.78 -5.31
C PRO A 532 -9.80 9.61 -4.38
N HIS A 533 -10.71 8.73 -4.79
CA HIS A 533 -11.16 7.56 -4.00
C HIS A 533 -10.17 6.38 -4.07
N LEU A 534 -9.04 6.52 -3.37
CA LEU A 534 -7.91 5.57 -3.38
C LEU A 534 -8.26 4.19 -2.82
N ASP A 535 -9.24 4.13 -1.91
CA ASP A 535 -9.77 2.91 -1.31
C ASP A 535 -10.31 1.94 -2.38
N LYS A 536 -11.01 2.45 -3.39
CA LYS A 536 -11.55 1.63 -4.51
C LYS A 536 -10.44 0.94 -5.29
N GLY A 537 -9.31 1.60 -5.49
CA GLY A 537 -8.14 1.04 -6.18
C GLY A 537 -7.55 -0.17 -5.45
N ILE A 538 -7.44 -0.09 -4.11
CA ILE A 538 -6.98 -1.20 -3.28
C ILE A 538 -7.96 -2.37 -3.31
N VAL A 539 -9.26 -2.09 -3.13
CA VAL A 539 -10.31 -3.12 -3.14
C VAL A 539 -10.29 -3.88 -4.47
N LEU A 540 -10.18 -3.18 -5.60
CA LEU A 540 -10.05 -3.79 -6.92
C LEU A 540 -8.87 -4.77 -6.97
N GLY A 541 -7.69 -4.33 -6.52
CA GLY A 541 -6.49 -5.16 -6.49
C GLY A 541 -6.65 -6.41 -5.64
N VAL A 542 -7.17 -6.26 -4.42
CA VAL A 542 -7.41 -7.39 -3.49
C VAL A 542 -8.40 -8.39 -4.09
N VAL A 543 -9.54 -7.92 -4.63
CA VAL A 543 -10.54 -8.80 -5.24
C VAL A 543 -9.95 -9.57 -6.41
N ILE A 544 -9.22 -8.92 -7.31
CA ILE A 544 -8.57 -9.60 -8.44
C ILE A 544 -7.54 -10.62 -7.96
N SER A 545 -6.75 -10.29 -6.95
CA SER A 545 -5.75 -11.21 -6.38
C SER A 545 -6.41 -12.45 -5.78
N VAL A 546 -7.52 -12.27 -5.05
CA VAL A 546 -8.30 -13.38 -4.48
C VAL A 546 -8.92 -14.23 -5.58
N LEU A 547 -9.52 -13.61 -6.61
CA LEU A 547 -10.10 -14.33 -7.74
C LEU A 547 -9.07 -15.16 -8.51
N ILE A 548 -7.87 -14.61 -8.75
CA ILE A 548 -6.78 -15.36 -9.40
C ILE A 548 -6.28 -16.50 -8.53
N PHE A 549 -6.17 -16.29 -7.22
CA PHE A 549 -5.81 -17.34 -6.27
C PHE A 549 -6.86 -18.47 -6.27
N LEU A 550 -8.15 -18.13 -6.16
CA LEU A 550 -9.24 -19.09 -6.19
C LEU A 550 -9.27 -19.86 -7.52
N TYR A 551 -9.16 -19.17 -8.66
CA TYR A 551 -9.12 -19.80 -9.97
C TYR A 551 -7.97 -20.80 -10.11
N LYS A 552 -6.78 -20.47 -9.60
CA LYS A 552 -5.62 -21.37 -9.60
C LYS A 552 -5.81 -22.58 -8.68
N SER A 553 -6.38 -22.39 -7.50
CA SER A 553 -6.68 -23.48 -6.56
C SER A 553 -7.77 -24.42 -7.10
N MET A 554 -8.71 -23.89 -7.88
CA MET A 554 -9.77 -24.66 -8.55
C MET A 554 -9.29 -25.46 -9.76
N ARG A 555 -8.16 -25.07 -10.37
CA ARG A 555 -7.56 -25.78 -11.52
C ARG A 555 -6.09 -26.14 -11.26
N PRO A 556 -5.82 -27.08 -10.32
CA PRO A 556 -4.47 -27.60 -10.11
C PRO A 556 -3.90 -28.21 -11.39
N LYS A 557 -2.57 -28.28 -11.47
CA LYS A 557 -1.94 -28.95 -12.61
C LYS A 557 -2.18 -30.45 -12.53
N VAL A 558 -2.71 -31.01 -13.61
CA VAL A 558 -2.87 -32.46 -13.80
C VAL A 558 -1.99 -32.87 -14.96
N ALA A 559 -1.03 -33.76 -14.70
CA ALA A 559 -0.04 -34.20 -15.69
C ALA A 559 -0.09 -35.72 -15.86
N CYS A 560 -0.15 -36.18 -17.10
CA CYS A 560 0.18 -37.57 -17.43
C CYS A 560 1.71 -37.72 -17.36
N LEU A 561 2.19 -38.71 -16.63
CA LEU A 561 3.61 -39.00 -16.49
C LEU A 561 4.07 -40.04 -17.52
N SER A 562 5.36 -39.97 -17.86
CA SER A 562 6.06 -40.94 -18.69
C SER A 562 7.53 -41.01 -18.28
N MET A 563 8.22 -42.10 -18.64
CA MET A 563 9.62 -42.32 -18.26
C MET A 563 10.55 -41.38 -19.04
N SER A 564 11.36 -40.61 -18.31
CA SER A 564 12.40 -39.72 -18.86
C SER A 564 13.74 -40.45 -19.02
N GLN A 565 14.65 -39.88 -19.80
CA GLN A 565 16.03 -40.36 -19.96
C GLN A 565 16.78 -40.57 -18.63
N ASP A 566 16.44 -39.82 -17.58
CA ASP A 566 17.05 -39.95 -16.25
C ASP A 566 16.40 -41.05 -15.39
N PHE A 567 15.59 -41.95 -16.00
CA PHE A 567 14.81 -43.00 -15.32
C PHE A 567 13.85 -42.48 -14.23
N SER A 568 13.35 -41.24 -14.39
CA SER A 568 12.34 -40.64 -13.52
C SER A 568 11.04 -40.36 -14.27
N LEU A 569 9.91 -40.41 -13.57
CA LEU A 569 8.62 -40.05 -14.13
C LEU A 569 8.48 -38.53 -14.26
N LYS A 570 8.34 -38.05 -15.50
CA LYS A 570 8.16 -36.62 -15.79
C LYS A 570 6.88 -36.37 -16.59
N PRO A 571 6.29 -35.16 -16.52
CA PRO A 571 5.13 -34.79 -17.32
C PRO A 571 5.38 -35.00 -18.81
N ALA A 572 4.60 -35.88 -19.44
CA ALA A 572 4.83 -36.31 -20.82
C ALA A 572 4.72 -35.15 -21.82
N LYS A 573 3.79 -34.21 -21.61
CA LYS A 573 3.62 -33.03 -22.47
C LYS A 573 4.79 -32.05 -22.39
N ASP A 574 5.30 -31.80 -21.19
CA ASP A 574 6.38 -30.81 -20.97
C ASP A 574 7.72 -31.31 -21.51
N PHE A 575 7.99 -32.62 -21.35
CA PHE A 575 9.21 -33.27 -21.81
C PHE A 575 9.08 -33.99 -23.16
N ARG A 576 7.95 -33.81 -23.86
CA ARG A 576 7.63 -34.43 -25.17
C ARG A 576 7.86 -35.95 -25.19
N LEU A 577 7.40 -36.64 -24.15
CA LEU A 577 7.49 -38.11 -24.01
C LEU A 577 6.25 -38.79 -24.57
N LYS A 578 6.39 -40.02 -25.08
CA LYS A 578 5.24 -40.83 -25.50
C LYS A 578 4.49 -41.32 -24.26
N GLU A 579 3.16 -41.32 -24.29
CA GLU A 579 2.35 -41.86 -23.18
C GLU A 579 2.00 -43.34 -23.43
N CYS A 580 1.87 -44.13 -22.36
CA CYS A 580 1.35 -45.49 -22.47
C CYS A 580 -0.13 -45.49 -22.85
N SER A 581 -0.54 -46.47 -23.68
CA SER A 581 -1.91 -46.64 -24.16
C SER A 581 -2.80 -47.44 -23.19
N HIS A 582 -2.21 -48.32 -22.37
CA HIS A 582 -2.94 -49.19 -21.44
C HIS A 582 -2.98 -48.66 -20.01
N ILE A 583 -1.98 -47.86 -19.62
CA ILE A 583 -1.86 -47.30 -18.27
C ILE A 583 -1.77 -45.78 -18.37
N ALA A 584 -2.52 -45.08 -17.53
CA ALA A 584 -2.36 -43.64 -17.32
C ALA A 584 -1.83 -43.38 -15.90
N ALA A 585 -0.56 -43.01 -15.80
CA ALA A 585 0.01 -42.45 -14.56
C ALA A 585 -0.30 -40.96 -14.51
N ILE A 586 -1.13 -40.53 -13.56
CA ILE A 586 -1.63 -39.17 -13.43
C ILE A 586 -1.10 -38.56 -12.14
N ARG A 587 -0.43 -37.41 -12.24
CA ARG A 587 -0.06 -36.61 -11.06
C ARG A 587 -1.00 -35.43 -10.90
N PHE A 588 -1.52 -35.26 -9.69
CA PHE A 588 -2.36 -34.14 -9.30
C PHE A 588 -1.61 -33.24 -8.32
N ASP A 589 -1.25 -32.03 -8.76
CA ASP A 589 -0.43 -31.09 -7.99
C ASP A 589 -1.32 -30.11 -7.20
N GLY A 590 -2.03 -30.58 -6.15
CA GLY A 590 -2.89 -29.73 -5.31
C GLY A 590 -3.66 -30.47 -4.22
N THR A 591 -4.27 -29.72 -3.29
CA THR A 591 -5.23 -30.27 -2.31
C THR A 591 -6.52 -30.66 -3.01
N LEU A 592 -7.15 -31.76 -2.61
CA LEU A 592 -8.42 -32.20 -3.19
C LEU A 592 -9.59 -31.73 -2.31
N PHE A 593 -10.37 -30.78 -2.80
CA PHE A 593 -11.46 -30.19 -2.01
C PHE A 593 -12.68 -29.89 -2.88
N PHE A 594 -13.79 -29.47 -2.27
CA PHE A 594 -15.08 -29.29 -2.95
C PHE A 594 -15.00 -28.51 -4.28
N ALA A 595 -14.08 -27.53 -4.40
CA ALA A 595 -14.02 -26.64 -5.56
C ALA A 595 -13.22 -27.21 -6.75
N ASN A 596 -12.42 -28.27 -6.55
CA ASN A 596 -11.57 -28.84 -7.60
C ASN A 596 -11.72 -30.37 -7.76
N ALA A 597 -12.51 -31.04 -6.93
CA ALA A 597 -12.73 -32.47 -7.05
C ALA A 597 -13.35 -32.86 -8.40
N SER A 598 -14.36 -32.12 -8.87
CA SER A 598 -14.94 -32.32 -10.20
C SER A 598 -13.93 -32.09 -11.33
N TYR A 599 -12.94 -31.21 -11.11
CA TYR A 599 -11.88 -30.98 -12.10
C TYR A 599 -10.97 -32.20 -12.28
N LEU A 600 -10.67 -32.93 -11.19
CA LEU A 600 -9.93 -34.20 -11.28
C LEU A 600 -10.75 -35.23 -12.07
N GLU A 601 -12.03 -35.37 -11.76
CA GLU A 601 -12.94 -36.26 -12.48
C GLU A 601 -13.01 -35.95 -13.98
N ASP A 602 -13.25 -34.69 -14.35
CA ASP A 602 -13.28 -34.25 -15.74
C ASP A 602 -11.98 -34.60 -16.49
N LYS A 603 -10.84 -34.44 -15.83
CA LYS A 603 -9.52 -34.77 -16.40
C LYS A 603 -9.32 -36.27 -16.57
N VAL A 604 -9.77 -37.08 -15.62
CA VAL A 604 -9.73 -38.53 -15.72
C VAL A 604 -10.61 -39.01 -16.88
N LEU A 605 -11.83 -38.48 -17.00
CA LEU A 605 -12.74 -38.78 -18.11
C LEU A 605 -12.18 -38.32 -19.47
N GLU A 606 -11.52 -37.16 -19.53
CA GLU A 606 -10.82 -36.68 -20.74
C GLU A 606 -9.67 -37.62 -21.15
N ILE A 607 -8.97 -38.21 -20.19
CA ILE A 607 -7.88 -39.17 -20.47
C ILE A 607 -8.46 -40.49 -21.00
N ILE A 608 -9.56 -40.96 -20.41
CA ILE A 608 -10.25 -42.17 -20.87
C ILE A 608 -10.74 -42.00 -22.30
N SER A 609 -11.34 -40.86 -22.65
CA SER A 609 -11.82 -40.62 -24.02
C SER A 609 -10.69 -40.56 -25.06
N LYS A 610 -9.48 -40.14 -24.65
CA LYS A 610 -8.28 -40.10 -25.50
C LYS A 610 -7.56 -41.43 -25.63
N LYS A 611 -7.80 -42.39 -24.73
CA LYS A 611 -7.09 -43.68 -24.66
C LYS A 611 -8.08 -44.85 -24.73
N PRO A 612 -8.47 -45.30 -25.94
CA PRO A 612 -9.46 -46.37 -26.09
C PRO A 612 -8.96 -47.73 -25.57
N LYS A 613 -7.64 -47.94 -25.48
CA LYS A 613 -7.02 -49.16 -24.92
C LYS A 613 -6.72 -49.08 -23.42
N LEU A 614 -7.14 -48.01 -22.73
CA LEU A 614 -6.83 -47.82 -21.31
C LEU A 614 -7.47 -48.95 -20.50
N LYS A 615 -6.71 -49.54 -19.56
CA LYS A 615 -7.20 -50.56 -18.63
C LYS A 615 -7.07 -50.12 -17.18
N HIS A 616 -6.05 -49.32 -16.88
CA HIS A 616 -5.73 -48.95 -15.50
C HIS A 616 -5.25 -47.51 -15.38
N ILE A 617 -5.64 -46.85 -14.29
CA ILE A 617 -5.23 -45.49 -13.94
C ILE A 617 -4.47 -45.54 -12.61
N ILE A 618 -3.33 -44.87 -12.55
CA ILE A 618 -2.52 -44.74 -11.34
C ILE A 618 -2.49 -43.27 -10.96
N ILE A 619 -3.05 -42.91 -9.81
CA ILE A 619 -2.96 -41.57 -9.26
C ILE A 619 -1.71 -41.47 -8.39
N MET A 620 -0.72 -40.74 -8.90
CA MET A 620 0.45 -40.30 -8.16
C MET A 620 0.01 -39.22 -7.17
N SER A 621 -0.22 -39.65 -5.94
CA SER A 621 -0.88 -38.90 -4.88
C SER A 621 0.09 -38.09 -4.01
N SER A 622 1.39 -38.13 -4.34
CA SER A 622 2.42 -37.36 -3.66
C SER A 622 2.17 -35.84 -3.71
N GLY A 623 1.43 -35.36 -4.71
CA GLY A 623 1.00 -33.96 -4.81
C GLY A 623 -0.28 -33.61 -4.03
N ILE A 624 -1.01 -34.61 -3.52
CA ILE A 624 -2.26 -34.42 -2.76
C ILE A 624 -1.91 -34.26 -1.28
N ASN A 625 -1.84 -33.00 -0.83
CA ASN A 625 -1.42 -32.68 0.53
C ASN A 625 -2.54 -32.78 1.58
N ASP A 626 -3.78 -32.62 1.16
CA ASP A 626 -4.95 -32.62 2.04
C ASP A 626 -6.22 -32.97 1.24
N ILE A 627 -7.25 -33.46 1.94
CA ILE A 627 -8.56 -33.79 1.37
C ILE A 627 -9.69 -33.40 2.32
N ASP A 628 -10.69 -32.66 1.82
CA ASP A 628 -11.90 -32.33 2.60
C ASP A 628 -12.99 -33.41 2.45
N ALA A 629 -14.09 -33.28 3.20
CA ALA A 629 -15.16 -34.27 3.18
C ALA A 629 -15.81 -34.41 1.79
N SER A 630 -16.10 -33.29 1.12
CA SER A 630 -16.70 -33.29 -0.22
C SER A 630 -15.76 -33.83 -1.30
N GLY A 631 -14.46 -33.57 -1.17
CA GLY A 631 -13.42 -34.12 -2.03
C GLY A 631 -13.25 -35.63 -1.85
N ALA A 632 -13.37 -36.12 -0.61
CA ALA A 632 -13.37 -37.56 -0.32
C ALA A 632 -14.60 -38.24 -0.93
N GLU A 633 -15.81 -37.68 -0.77
CA GLU A 633 -17.03 -38.20 -1.39
C GLU A 633 -16.94 -38.20 -2.92
N SER A 634 -16.42 -37.13 -3.52
CA SER A 634 -16.21 -37.04 -4.97
C SER A 634 -15.21 -38.10 -5.46
N LEU A 635 -14.14 -38.33 -4.69
CA LEU A 635 -13.16 -39.37 -4.99
C LEU A 635 -13.77 -40.77 -4.89
N GLU A 636 -14.61 -41.02 -3.88
CA GLU A 636 -15.35 -42.27 -3.73
C GLU A 636 -16.27 -42.53 -4.94
N LEU A 637 -17.02 -41.52 -5.37
CA LEU A 637 -17.88 -41.60 -6.55
C LEU A 637 -17.07 -41.88 -7.82
N LEU A 638 -15.92 -41.21 -7.98
CA LEU A 638 -15.00 -41.45 -9.10
C LEU A 638 -14.50 -42.89 -9.09
N ILE A 639 -14.05 -43.43 -7.96
CA ILE A 639 -13.56 -44.81 -7.83
C ILE A 639 -14.68 -45.80 -8.20
N LYS A 640 -15.88 -45.64 -7.63
CA LYS A 640 -17.04 -46.49 -7.95
C LYS A 640 -17.36 -46.45 -9.44
N ARG A 641 -17.34 -45.27 -10.05
CA ARG A 641 -17.58 -45.09 -11.49
C ARG A 641 -16.52 -45.81 -12.32
N MET A 642 -15.24 -45.70 -11.94
CA MET A 642 -14.13 -46.39 -12.63
C MET A 642 -14.24 -47.90 -12.55
N HIS A 643 -14.50 -48.44 -11.35
CA HIS A 643 -14.69 -49.88 -11.17
C HIS A 643 -15.91 -50.40 -11.94
N SER A 644 -17.04 -49.66 -11.94
CA SER A 644 -18.24 -50.06 -12.70
C SER A 644 -18.03 -50.05 -14.22
N ALA A 645 -17.14 -49.20 -14.71
CA ALA A 645 -16.76 -49.13 -16.12
C ALA A 645 -15.65 -50.15 -16.50
N GLY A 646 -15.15 -50.94 -15.55
CA GLY A 646 -14.13 -51.96 -15.78
C GLY A 646 -12.69 -51.43 -15.82
N TYR A 647 -12.45 -50.18 -15.41
CA TYR A 647 -11.10 -49.62 -15.26
C TYR A 647 -10.56 -49.87 -13.86
N GLY A 648 -9.32 -50.35 -13.75
CA GLY A 648 -8.63 -50.43 -12.46
C GLY A 648 -8.08 -49.07 -12.03
N MET A 649 -8.11 -48.79 -10.74
CA MET A 649 -7.64 -47.52 -10.17
C MET A 649 -6.72 -47.78 -8.97
N SER A 650 -5.49 -47.28 -9.04
CA SER A 650 -4.50 -47.42 -7.97
C SER A 650 -3.96 -46.08 -7.52
N PHE A 651 -3.51 -46.02 -6.27
CA PHE A 651 -2.95 -44.81 -5.66
C PHE A 651 -1.53 -45.09 -5.20
N CYS A 652 -0.64 -44.15 -5.48
CA CYS A 652 0.76 -44.24 -5.08
C CYS A 652 1.18 -43.02 -4.27
N GLY A 653 1.93 -43.23 -3.19
CA GLY A 653 2.55 -42.15 -2.41
C GLY A 653 1.55 -41.27 -1.65
N LEU A 654 0.52 -41.88 -1.04
CA LEU A 654 -0.47 -41.15 -0.24
C LEU A 654 0.16 -40.47 0.98
N ASN A 655 -0.11 -39.19 1.16
CA ASN A 655 0.29 -38.44 2.34
C ASN A 655 -0.48 -38.95 3.58
N GLU A 656 0.18 -39.03 4.74
CA GLU A 656 -0.41 -39.50 6.00
C GLU A 656 -1.74 -38.81 6.35
N LYS A 657 -1.86 -37.49 6.13
CA LYS A 657 -3.12 -36.76 6.37
C LYS A 657 -4.26 -37.28 5.52
N VAL A 658 -4.00 -37.52 4.24
CA VAL A 658 -4.97 -38.04 3.28
C VAL A 658 -5.32 -39.49 3.63
N THR A 659 -4.32 -40.33 3.92
CA THR A 659 -4.52 -41.73 4.32
C THR A 659 -5.44 -41.84 5.55
N ARG A 660 -5.26 -40.99 6.56
CA ARG A 660 -6.16 -40.97 7.74
C ARG A 660 -7.61 -40.67 7.37
N VAL A 661 -7.85 -39.78 6.42
CA VAL A 661 -9.22 -39.48 5.94
C VAL A 661 -9.79 -40.67 5.16
N LEU A 662 -9.01 -41.26 4.25
CA LEU A 662 -9.43 -42.42 3.45
C LEU A 662 -9.74 -43.66 4.31
N ILE A 663 -8.98 -43.90 5.37
CA ILE A 663 -9.26 -44.96 6.35
C ILE A 663 -10.58 -44.68 7.09
N LYS A 664 -10.74 -43.46 7.63
CA LYS A 664 -11.94 -43.08 8.39
C LYS A 664 -13.22 -43.14 7.56
N THR A 665 -13.11 -42.83 6.27
CA THR A 665 -14.24 -42.83 5.31
C THR A 665 -14.44 -44.20 4.65
N LYS A 666 -13.60 -45.21 4.96
CA LYS A 666 -13.62 -46.54 4.32
C LYS A 666 -13.41 -46.54 2.80
N ILE A 667 -12.93 -45.43 2.24
CA ILE A 667 -12.56 -45.36 0.81
C ILE A 667 -11.37 -46.29 0.54
N ILE A 668 -10.52 -46.53 1.53
CA ILE A 668 -9.39 -47.45 1.40
C ILE A 668 -9.84 -48.89 1.09
N ASP A 669 -10.99 -49.31 1.64
CA ASP A 669 -11.58 -50.62 1.42
C ASP A 669 -12.18 -50.73 0.01
N LEU A 670 -12.69 -49.62 -0.53
CA LEU A 670 -13.21 -49.52 -1.90
C LEU A 670 -12.12 -49.58 -2.96
N ILE A 671 -10.93 -49.03 -2.67
CA ILE A 671 -9.76 -49.08 -3.56
C ILE A 671 -9.16 -50.50 -3.56
N GLY A 672 -9.15 -51.16 -2.40
CA GLY A 672 -8.45 -52.42 -2.18
C GLY A 672 -7.00 -52.17 -1.76
N SER A 673 -6.56 -52.85 -0.69
CA SER A 673 -5.19 -52.72 -0.15
C SER A 673 -4.10 -53.04 -1.18
N GLU A 674 -4.42 -53.91 -2.13
CA GLU A 674 -3.56 -54.35 -3.23
C GLU A 674 -3.36 -53.32 -4.34
N ASN A 675 -4.13 -52.22 -4.30
CA ASN A 675 -4.05 -51.11 -5.26
C ASN A 675 -3.48 -49.83 -4.64
N ILE A 676 -2.92 -49.94 -3.43
CA ILE A 676 -2.29 -48.83 -2.72
C ILE A 676 -0.81 -49.14 -2.56
N TYR A 677 0.03 -48.29 -3.14
CA TYR A 677 1.46 -48.49 -3.20
C TYR A 677 2.22 -47.36 -2.49
N PRO A 678 3.26 -47.67 -1.72
CA PRO A 678 4.10 -46.65 -1.12
C PRO A 678 5.05 -46.00 -2.14
N ILE A 679 5.55 -46.78 -3.11
CA ILE A 679 6.62 -46.38 -4.05
C ILE A 679 6.12 -46.50 -5.49
N GLU A 680 6.52 -45.53 -6.34
CA GLU A 680 6.08 -45.43 -7.74
C GLU A 680 6.51 -46.63 -8.59
N GLU A 681 7.72 -47.15 -8.36
CA GLU A 681 8.29 -48.31 -9.05
C GLU A 681 7.46 -49.58 -8.81
N GLU A 682 7.13 -49.87 -7.56
CA GLU A 682 6.31 -51.03 -7.17
C GLU A 682 4.90 -50.98 -7.77
N ALA A 683 4.30 -49.78 -7.78
CA ALA A 683 3.01 -49.54 -8.41
C ALA A 683 3.07 -49.83 -9.92
N LEU A 684 4.09 -49.30 -10.60
CA LEU A 684 4.26 -49.46 -12.03
C LEU A 684 4.52 -50.91 -12.42
N GLU A 685 5.44 -51.60 -11.76
CA GLU A 685 5.76 -52.99 -12.07
C GLU A 685 4.55 -53.90 -11.89
N THR A 686 3.86 -53.79 -10.75
CA THR A 686 2.71 -54.65 -10.43
C THR A 686 1.57 -54.44 -11.43
N ILE A 687 1.28 -53.18 -11.78
CA ILE A 687 0.18 -52.84 -12.70
C ILE A 687 0.58 -53.12 -14.14
N PHE A 688 1.86 -52.98 -14.49
CA PHE A 688 2.38 -53.35 -15.80
C PHE A 688 2.12 -54.82 -16.11
N PHE A 689 2.45 -55.73 -15.18
CA PHE A 689 2.19 -57.17 -15.34
C PHE A 689 0.69 -57.50 -15.40
N LYS A 690 -0.18 -56.75 -14.69
CA LYS A 690 -1.64 -56.96 -14.73
C LYS A 690 -2.28 -56.50 -16.04
N THR A 691 -1.72 -55.49 -16.70
CA THR A 691 -2.37 -54.80 -17.83
C THR A 691 -1.83 -55.19 -19.20
N HIS A 692 -0.52 -55.50 -19.28
CA HIS A 692 0.18 -55.91 -20.48
C HIS A 692 0.31 -57.44 -20.48
N THR A 693 -0.16 -58.10 -21.55
CA THR A 693 0.02 -59.53 -21.72
C THR A 693 1.50 -59.86 -21.93
N ALA A 694 2.01 -60.80 -21.13
CA ALA A 694 3.39 -61.29 -21.21
C ALA A 694 3.71 -61.77 -22.64
N GLY A 695 4.75 -61.20 -23.26
CA GLY A 695 5.21 -61.57 -24.60
C GLY A 695 4.69 -60.72 -25.76
N SER A 696 3.87 -59.68 -25.53
CA SER A 696 3.44 -58.76 -26.58
C SER A 696 4.53 -57.72 -26.92
N THR A 697 4.65 -57.32 -28.19
CA THR A 697 5.55 -56.24 -28.64
C THR A 697 5.23 -54.89 -27.97
N GLU A 698 3.98 -54.70 -27.54
CA GLU A 698 3.52 -53.53 -26.79
C GLU A 698 4.05 -53.50 -25.34
N ALA A 699 4.41 -54.65 -24.74
CA ALA A 699 5.00 -54.73 -23.41
C ALA A 699 6.47 -54.24 -23.40
N TYR A 700 7.27 -54.66 -24.37
CA TYR A 700 8.67 -54.22 -24.50
C TYR A 700 8.82 -52.73 -24.83
N ALA A 701 7.80 -52.11 -25.42
CA ALA A 701 7.80 -50.71 -25.82
C ALA A 701 6.94 -49.81 -24.91
N CYS A 702 6.70 -50.21 -23.65
CA CYS A 702 5.90 -49.40 -22.73
C CYS A 702 6.63 -48.10 -22.32
N PRO A 703 6.07 -46.91 -22.62
CA PRO A 703 6.71 -45.63 -22.30
C PRO A 703 6.81 -45.31 -20.79
N LEU A 704 6.15 -46.10 -19.94
CA LEU A 704 6.26 -45.96 -18.48
C LEU A 704 7.43 -46.74 -17.89
N MET A 705 7.94 -47.77 -18.59
CA MET A 705 9.10 -48.57 -18.16
C MET A 705 10.36 -48.15 -18.91
N ASN A 706 10.22 -47.72 -20.17
CA ASN A 706 11.32 -47.34 -21.04
C ASN A 706 11.17 -45.89 -21.52
N TYR A 707 12.29 -45.17 -21.61
CA TYR A 707 12.31 -43.84 -22.22
C TYR A 707 11.99 -43.92 -23.72
N ILE A 708 10.88 -43.29 -24.13
CA ILE A 708 10.47 -43.21 -25.54
C ILE A 708 10.10 -41.75 -25.87
N PRO A 709 10.91 -41.04 -26.67
CA PRO A 709 10.58 -39.68 -27.11
C PRO A 709 9.42 -39.69 -28.11
N ASN A 710 8.62 -38.63 -28.12
CA ASN A 710 7.50 -38.49 -29.06
C ASN A 710 8.00 -37.93 -30.40
N GLU A 711 8.16 -38.78 -31.42
CA GLU A 711 8.76 -38.40 -32.72
C GLU A 711 7.86 -37.48 -33.59
N ASN A 712 6.55 -37.44 -33.34
CA ASN A 712 5.59 -36.69 -34.16
C ASN A 712 5.73 -35.15 -34.04
N SER A 713 6.51 -34.62 -33.10
CA SER A 713 6.70 -33.17 -32.94
C SER A 713 7.82 -32.57 -33.82
N LYS A 714 8.71 -33.38 -34.41
CA LYS A 714 9.82 -32.85 -35.25
C LYS A 714 9.33 -32.09 -36.50
N LYS A 715 8.10 -32.37 -36.99
CA LYS A 715 7.51 -31.66 -38.14
C LYS A 715 6.97 -30.27 -37.79
N GLU A 716 6.65 -29.98 -36.53
CA GLU A 716 6.25 -28.63 -36.09
C GLU A 716 7.47 -27.73 -35.78
N ASP A 717 8.62 -28.31 -35.43
CA ASP A 717 9.87 -27.59 -35.15
C ASP A 717 10.41 -26.84 -36.40
N ILE A 718 10.09 -27.27 -37.63
CA ILE A 718 10.46 -26.52 -38.85
C ILE A 718 9.63 -25.23 -39.01
N LYS A 719 8.42 -25.18 -38.44
CA LYS A 719 7.57 -23.96 -38.45
C LYS A 719 7.88 -23.02 -37.28
N LYS A 720 8.18 -23.54 -36.09
CA LYS A 720 8.50 -22.71 -34.90
C LYS A 720 9.94 -22.15 -34.88
N SER A 721 10.93 -22.90 -35.38
CA SER A 721 12.33 -22.41 -35.45
C SER A 721 12.52 -21.24 -36.42
N LYS A 722 11.55 -20.96 -37.31
CA LYS A 722 11.52 -19.73 -38.12
C LYS A 722 10.99 -18.51 -37.36
N LEU A 723 10.23 -18.68 -36.27
CA LEU A 723 9.74 -17.57 -35.43
C LEU A 723 10.67 -17.26 -34.23
N GLU A 724 11.41 -18.24 -33.70
CA GLU A 724 12.27 -18.05 -32.52
C GLU A 724 13.63 -17.40 -32.82
N LYS A 725 14.01 -17.25 -34.10
CA LYS A 725 15.24 -16.52 -34.51
C LYS A 725 15.20 -15.00 -34.30
N HIS A 726 14.19 -14.45 -33.62
CA HIS A 726 14.10 -13.03 -33.28
C HIS A 726 14.38 -12.68 -31.82
N PHE A 727 14.64 -13.66 -30.95
CA PHE A 727 14.84 -13.40 -29.50
C PHE A 727 16.20 -13.76 -28.91
N ASP A 728 17.14 -14.27 -29.70
CA ASP A 728 18.53 -14.50 -29.26
C ASP A 728 19.43 -13.29 -29.57
N LYS A 729 19.25 -12.21 -28.80
CA LYS A 729 20.25 -11.12 -28.64
C LYS A 729 20.18 -10.53 -27.23
N ILE A 730 20.34 -11.36 -26.20
CA ILE A 730 20.70 -10.88 -24.85
C ILE A 730 21.68 -11.90 -24.24
N GLU A 731 22.88 -11.44 -23.92
CA GLU A 731 24.03 -12.22 -23.42
C GLU A 731 23.77 -13.03 -22.13
N PRO A 732 24.52 -14.12 -21.88
CA PRO A 732 24.44 -14.88 -20.65
C PRO A 732 25.50 -14.42 -19.64
N HIS A 733 25.07 -13.85 -18.51
CA HIS A 733 25.85 -13.84 -17.29
C HIS A 733 25.00 -14.33 -16.11
N LEU A 734 25.60 -15.22 -15.32
CA LEU A 734 25.15 -15.83 -14.05
C LEU A 734 24.08 -16.93 -14.13
N LEU A 735 24.51 -18.18 -13.91
CA LEU A 735 24.29 -18.86 -12.62
C LEU A 735 25.04 -20.21 -12.56
N ILE A 736 26.05 -20.25 -11.69
CA ILE A 736 26.69 -21.46 -11.17
C ILE A 736 25.98 -21.79 -9.85
N LEU A 737 25.35 -22.96 -9.75
CA LEU A 737 25.08 -23.66 -8.49
C LEU A 737 25.06 -25.17 -8.77
N THR A 738 26.16 -25.85 -8.46
CA THR A 738 26.22 -27.30 -8.25
C THR A 738 26.58 -27.57 -6.77
N PRO A 739 25.99 -28.57 -6.10
CA PRO A 739 26.38 -28.93 -4.74
C PRO A 739 27.54 -29.93 -4.77
N THR A 740 28.54 -29.66 -3.91
CA THR A 740 29.39 -30.60 -3.16
C THR A 740 29.84 -31.91 -3.82
N ILE A 741 31.15 -32.04 -4.12
CA ILE A 741 32.02 -33.21 -3.87
C ILE A 741 33.51 -32.77 -3.98
N GLY A 742 34.30 -33.07 -2.93
CA GLY A 742 35.75 -33.36 -2.95
C GLY A 742 36.73 -32.37 -3.59
N THR A 743 37.25 -31.41 -2.82
CA THR A 743 38.41 -30.58 -3.20
C THR A 743 39.71 -31.15 -2.62
N GLU A 744 40.47 -31.91 -3.40
CA GLU A 744 41.93 -32.04 -3.18
C GLU A 744 42.71 -32.44 -4.45
N ASP A 745 42.09 -33.12 -5.42
CA ASP A 745 42.80 -33.55 -6.66
C ASP A 745 42.83 -32.51 -7.80
N ILE A 746 41.90 -31.55 -7.83
CA ILE A 746 41.81 -30.55 -8.92
C ILE A 746 42.88 -29.44 -8.80
N ARG A 747 43.49 -29.29 -7.61
CA ARG A 747 44.50 -28.23 -7.36
C ARG A 747 45.86 -28.58 -7.96
N LYS A 748 46.21 -29.87 -8.07
CA LYS A 748 47.45 -30.33 -8.72
C LYS A 748 47.38 -30.26 -10.26
N GLU A 749 46.23 -30.53 -10.84
CA GLU A 749 46.08 -30.50 -12.31
C GLU A 749 46.09 -29.08 -12.90
N PHE A 750 45.72 -28.07 -12.10
CA PHE A 750 45.75 -26.65 -12.52
C PHE A 750 47.13 -25.99 -12.41
N GLU A 751 48.01 -26.45 -11.51
CA GLU A 751 49.38 -25.93 -11.42
C GLU A 751 50.29 -26.51 -12.53
N ASP A 752 50.11 -27.77 -12.91
CA ASP A 752 50.91 -28.39 -13.97
C ASP A 752 50.58 -27.86 -15.38
N LYS A 753 49.33 -27.43 -15.63
CA LYS A 753 48.95 -26.79 -16.90
C LYS A 753 49.43 -25.34 -17.04
N LYS A 754 49.80 -24.67 -15.94
CA LYS A 754 50.36 -23.30 -15.96
C LYS A 754 51.88 -23.26 -16.20
N LYS A 755 52.60 -24.38 -16.04
CA LYS A 755 54.05 -24.49 -16.34
C LYS A 755 54.38 -24.91 -17.78
N LYS A 756 53.41 -25.34 -18.59
CA LYS A 756 53.61 -25.73 -20.00
C LYS A 756 53.23 -24.69 -21.06
N LYS A 757 52.96 -23.44 -20.66
CA LYS A 757 52.85 -22.28 -21.56
C LYS A 757 53.67 -21.11 -20.99
N LYS A 758 54.99 -21.24 -21.10
CA LYS A 758 55.94 -20.14 -21.18
C LYS A 758 56.79 -20.38 -22.41
#